data_AF-A0A1H6FSG1-F1
#
_entry.id   AF-A0A1H6FSG1-F1
#
_cell.length_a   1.000
_cell.length_b   1.000
_cell.length_c   1.000
_cell.angle_alpha   90.00
_cell.angle_beta   90.00
_cell.angle_gamma   90.00
#
_symmetry.space_group_name_H-M   'P 1'
#
loop_
_entity.id
_entity.type
_entity.pdbx_description
1 polymer ?
#
loop_
_entity_poly.entity_id
_entity_poly.type
_entity_poly.pdbx_seq_one_letter_code
_entity_poly.pdbx_strand_id
1 'polypeptide(L)'
;MGTEPTDLLDDAAGTDSSRRRVLRTVGMATAAGLVGTGAGTGGSVGAEQQSCPGGDHLESPRPGPDVLDDDPVLPPQFESTDEWDADPLLVSGRTAYDGGEFLSQGWAFDDRGPEDEREYPDEDRYANNAADILEIRTRPTDDGVAYRIALNTMIEPDAAIVAIGIDTGGDGDTDWGHNLGDLGAPVDHVLAVWGTGATLDGEALPDDAFSVDVDRNHLEVEVDLEPGRETWRHYAVAGLHDRDGDFRQDDGFLDIGDDDPPVYNVGFRTVEDEPLEAEEDDRLGLDIDLLEGIASLLGGEDGWRSANQAEALSERDISDLGADVDFGRLEDGDVDREIPQTGYHNRLYGSRYDLGEGITLDDEMYRTRVQPYSVYVPESYEPGEPAPMHLLLHSLGQNYNQYAASPNKLAQLGAERDAIVLMPHGRGPSGWWANEAELDAFEAWADLTARYDIDVDRVTIGGYSMGGFGTYRLGSLYPDLFARGFAVVGPADEDILGGPTDDLIGDQNAMRVTDNLRHVPLLMWAGVLDELVPYAGVRNYRRQLADHGYRHRLDSFPADDHFTPFVRDEWGPGQAYLGDAVVERQPARVTYRVAPEFGNDEYDLEHDGVYWVHEIEVADDEDDGVIDAISLVDGYDEPEIEEFEEESTDPELNTREGIHWRDPLERHEPENAIELEAEDVTAATLYVDDVGVDTTEPLEIRVETSHKLTLTLESGAGNETLEFETGESSQSVELCDRGPNS
;
A
#
# COMPACT_ATOMS: atom_id res chain seq x y z
N MET A 1 24.19 -18.91 -51.27
CA MET A 1 25.12 -17.88 -50.81
C MET A 1 24.24 -16.85 -50.11
N GLY A 2 23.86 -16.98 -48.85
CA GLY A 2 24.48 -17.67 -47.71
C GLY A 2 25.14 -16.61 -46.81
N THR A 3 24.55 -16.39 -45.62
CA THR A 3 25.01 -15.78 -44.34
C THR A 3 23.76 -15.16 -43.67
N GLU A 4 23.04 -15.86 -42.79
CA GLU A 4 23.22 -16.03 -41.32
C GLU A 4 23.13 -14.73 -40.51
N PRO A 5 22.17 -14.62 -39.58
CA PRO A 5 22.32 -13.90 -38.32
C PRO A 5 22.72 -14.86 -37.19
N THR A 6 23.64 -14.40 -36.34
CA THR A 6 24.24 -15.12 -35.22
C THR A 6 23.35 -15.08 -33.98
N ASP A 7 23.04 -16.26 -33.45
CA ASP A 7 22.64 -16.53 -32.07
C ASP A 7 23.69 -16.07 -31.06
N LEU A 8 23.25 -15.52 -29.93
CA LEU A 8 23.90 -15.62 -28.63
C LEU A 8 22.83 -15.60 -27.54
N LEU A 9 22.22 -16.76 -27.31
CA LEU A 9 21.65 -17.22 -26.05
C LEU A 9 22.65 -18.20 -25.41
N ASP A 10 22.49 -18.43 -24.11
CA ASP A 10 23.24 -19.30 -23.17
C ASP A 10 24.50 -18.71 -22.52
N ASP A 11 24.39 -18.36 -21.23
CA ASP A 11 24.99 -19.14 -20.13
C ASP A 11 24.77 -18.45 -18.78
N ALA A 12 23.83 -18.94 -17.96
CA ALA A 12 23.96 -19.00 -16.49
C ALA A 12 22.77 -19.74 -15.83
N ALA A 13 22.55 -21.02 -16.19
CA ALA A 13 21.78 -21.95 -15.36
C ALA A 13 22.76 -22.92 -14.69
N GLY A 14 22.76 -22.97 -13.35
CA GLY A 14 23.35 -24.12 -12.64
C GLY A 14 23.85 -23.87 -11.21
N THR A 15 23.17 -24.58 -10.29
CA THR A 15 23.58 -25.00 -8.92
C THR A 15 23.40 -23.94 -7.82
N ASP A 16 22.81 -24.20 -6.66
CA ASP A 16 22.65 -25.44 -5.90
C ASP A 16 21.51 -25.26 -4.87
N SER A 17 20.37 -25.95 -5.08
CA SER A 17 19.28 -26.05 -4.12
C SER A 17 19.66 -27.05 -3.03
N SER A 18 20.26 -26.59 -1.93
CA SER A 18 20.20 -27.37 -0.68
C SER A 18 20.46 -26.54 0.59
N ARG A 19 19.53 -26.73 1.55
CA ARG A 19 19.65 -26.58 3.02
C ARG A 19 19.50 -25.17 3.60
N ARG A 20 18.36 -24.97 4.29
CA ARG A 20 18.33 -24.53 5.70
C ARG A 20 17.00 -24.90 6.36
N ARG A 21 17.04 -25.89 7.25
CA ARG A 21 16.03 -26.17 8.28
C ARG A 21 16.64 -25.82 9.65
N VAL A 22 15.87 -25.06 10.44
CA VAL A 22 15.77 -25.04 11.91
C VAL A 22 16.95 -24.51 12.74
N LEU A 23 16.68 -23.44 13.53
CA LEU A 23 16.89 -23.37 15.00
C LEU A 23 16.48 -21.98 15.56
N ARG A 24 15.23 -21.82 16.04
CA ARG A 24 14.90 -20.82 17.09
C ARG A 24 14.65 -21.58 18.40
N THR A 25 15.50 -21.34 19.38
CA THR A 25 15.47 -21.94 20.71
C THR A 25 14.72 -20.99 21.66
N VAL A 26 13.63 -21.46 22.23
CA VAL A 26 12.84 -20.76 23.26
C VAL A 26 13.62 -20.71 24.59
N GLY A 27 13.79 -19.51 25.14
CA GLY A 27 14.29 -19.28 26.49
C GLY A 27 13.18 -19.44 27.53
N MET A 28 13.15 -20.55 28.26
CA MET A 28 12.28 -20.73 29.43
C MET A 28 12.84 -20.04 30.67
N ALA A 29 12.11 -19.03 31.16
CA ALA A 29 12.28 -18.47 32.50
C ALA A 29 11.63 -19.39 33.55
N THR A 30 12.39 -19.69 34.60
CA THR A 30 12.00 -20.52 35.75
C THR A 30 11.37 -19.66 36.83
N ALA A 31 10.15 -19.97 37.27
CA ALA A 31 9.59 -19.46 38.52
C ALA A 31 8.99 -20.59 39.35
N ALA A 32 9.50 -20.71 40.58
CA ALA A 32 9.30 -21.81 41.49
C ALA A 32 8.04 -21.65 42.36
N GLY A 33 7.27 -22.73 42.45
CA GLY A 33 6.87 -23.39 43.71
C GLY A 33 5.99 -22.64 44.72
N LEU A 34 4.76 -23.14 44.90
CA LEU A 34 4.09 -23.14 46.21
C LEU A 34 3.22 -24.40 46.37
N VAL A 35 3.59 -25.21 47.35
CA VAL A 35 2.95 -26.48 47.75
C VAL A 35 1.74 -26.18 48.62
N GLY A 36 0.57 -26.69 48.24
CA GLY A 36 -0.65 -26.70 49.05
C GLY A 36 -1.26 -28.10 49.09
N THR A 37 -1.07 -28.82 50.20
CA THR A 37 -1.69 -30.12 50.47
C THR A 37 -3.14 -29.96 50.96
N GLY A 38 -4.09 -30.68 50.33
CA GLY A 38 -5.44 -30.88 50.84
C GLY A 38 -6.04 -32.19 50.31
N ALA A 39 -6.51 -33.06 51.20
CA ALA A 39 -6.98 -34.43 50.92
C ALA A 39 -8.49 -34.60 51.15
N GLY A 40 -9.11 -35.47 50.33
CA GLY A 40 -10.43 -36.11 50.54
C GLY A 40 -11.61 -35.28 50.01
N THR A 41 -12.62 -35.82 49.32
CA THR A 41 -13.24 -37.15 49.33
C THR A 41 -14.08 -37.34 48.05
N GLY A 42 -14.18 -38.59 47.57
CA GLY A 42 -14.66 -38.93 46.22
C GLY A 42 -16.14 -38.75 45.90
N GLY A 43 -16.39 -38.83 44.59
CA GLY A 43 -17.68 -38.94 43.94
C GLY A 43 -17.49 -39.49 42.52
N SER A 44 -18.27 -40.53 42.18
CA SER A 44 -18.57 -41.08 40.85
C SER A 44 -17.49 -41.06 39.75
N VAL A 45 -17.03 -42.26 39.38
CA VAL A 45 -16.42 -42.57 38.09
C VAL A 45 -17.45 -42.28 36.99
N GLY A 46 -17.42 -41.06 36.44
CA GLY A 46 -17.82 -40.80 35.06
C GLY A 46 -16.67 -41.26 34.16
N ALA A 47 -17.00 -41.77 32.98
CA ALA A 47 -16.00 -42.12 31.99
C ALA A 47 -15.06 -40.92 31.78
N GLU A 48 -13.76 -41.10 32.05
CA GLU A 48 -12.74 -40.19 31.57
C GLU A 48 -12.83 -40.20 30.04
N GLN A 49 -13.31 -39.11 29.45
CA GLN A 49 -12.96 -38.79 28.06
C GLN A 49 -11.43 -38.74 28.06
N GLN A 50 -10.80 -39.72 27.41
CA GLN A 50 -9.36 -39.69 27.21
C GLN A 50 -9.07 -38.49 26.32
N SER A 51 -8.58 -37.40 26.90
CA SER A 51 -8.10 -36.27 26.10
C SER A 51 -6.86 -36.70 25.33
N CYS A 52 -6.77 -36.31 24.07
CA CYS A 52 -5.57 -36.46 23.27
C CYS A 52 -4.43 -35.72 23.98
N PRO A 53 -3.33 -36.40 24.34
CA PRO A 53 -2.26 -35.76 25.07
C PRO A 53 -1.43 -34.90 24.11
N GLY A 54 -1.79 -33.63 23.96
CA GLY A 54 -0.96 -32.62 23.28
C GLY A 54 -1.64 -31.71 22.25
N GLY A 55 -2.92 -31.88 21.94
CA GLY A 55 -3.58 -31.05 20.93
C GLY A 55 -4.18 -29.77 21.49
N ASP A 56 -3.38 -28.72 21.59
CA ASP A 56 -3.91 -27.35 21.56
C ASP A 56 -4.34 -27.05 20.13
N HIS A 57 -5.46 -26.35 19.92
CA HIS A 57 -5.96 -25.97 18.60
C HIS A 57 -4.83 -25.36 17.75
N LEU A 58 -4.60 -25.92 16.57
CA LEU A 58 -3.65 -25.39 15.59
C LEU A 58 -4.39 -24.47 14.61
N GLU A 59 -4.09 -23.18 14.69
CA GLU A 59 -4.60 -22.18 13.77
C GLU A 59 -3.92 -22.32 12.39
N SER A 60 -4.66 -22.05 11.33
CA SER A 60 -4.11 -21.86 9.97
C SER A 60 -3.09 -20.72 9.89
N PRO A 61 -2.30 -20.66 8.80
CA PRO A 61 -1.46 -19.51 8.49
C PRO A 61 -2.26 -18.21 8.49
N ARG A 62 -1.59 -17.11 8.83
CA ARG A 62 -2.23 -15.81 8.91
C ARG A 62 -2.70 -15.36 7.52
N PRO A 63 -3.88 -14.73 7.40
CA PRO A 63 -4.35 -14.17 6.14
C PRO A 63 -3.43 -13.09 5.57
N GLY A 64 -3.29 -13.06 4.25
CA GLY A 64 -2.45 -12.09 3.53
C GLY A 64 -0.98 -12.51 3.40
N PRO A 65 -0.17 -11.71 2.68
CA PRO A 65 1.25 -11.99 2.52
C PRO A 65 2.03 -11.66 3.80
N ASP A 66 3.15 -12.32 4.05
CA ASP A 66 3.96 -12.17 5.27
C ASP A 66 4.34 -10.70 5.57
N VAL A 67 4.54 -9.89 4.52
CA VAL A 67 4.85 -8.46 4.61
C VAL A 67 3.81 -7.65 5.40
N LEU A 68 2.54 -8.04 5.37
CA LEU A 68 1.45 -7.37 6.09
C LEU A 68 1.65 -7.41 7.62
N ASP A 69 2.32 -8.45 8.09
CA ASP A 69 2.46 -8.80 9.50
C ASP A 69 3.84 -8.45 10.11
N ASP A 70 4.76 -7.99 9.27
CA ASP A 70 6.12 -7.71 9.65
C ASP A 70 6.28 -6.26 10.14
N ASP A 71 7.24 -6.04 11.06
CA ASP A 71 7.52 -4.72 11.61
C ASP A 71 7.92 -3.72 10.50
N PRO A 72 7.44 -2.46 10.54
CA PRO A 72 7.87 -1.43 9.59
C PRO A 72 9.37 -1.21 9.64
N VAL A 73 9.97 -0.99 8.47
CA VAL A 73 11.40 -0.70 8.36
C VAL A 73 11.65 0.79 8.25
N LEU A 74 12.76 1.24 8.85
CA LEU A 74 13.24 2.60 8.67
C LEU A 74 14.13 2.63 7.41
N PRO A 75 13.81 3.44 6.38
CA PRO A 75 14.63 3.52 5.18
C PRO A 75 15.93 4.29 5.48
N PRO A 76 17.04 4.03 4.75
CA PRO A 76 18.33 4.67 4.98
C PRO A 76 18.28 6.21 5.05
N GLN A 77 17.40 6.81 4.25
CA GLN A 77 17.14 8.25 4.19
C GLN A 77 16.70 8.86 5.53
N PHE A 78 16.12 8.06 6.42
CA PHE A 78 15.68 8.51 7.74
C PHE A 78 16.48 7.91 8.91
N GLU A 79 17.54 7.13 8.63
CA GLU A 79 18.47 6.69 9.66
C GLU A 79 19.21 7.90 10.26
N SER A 80 19.41 7.90 11.57
CA SER A 80 20.18 8.95 12.23
C SER A 80 21.68 8.62 12.22
N THR A 81 22.53 9.65 12.12
CA THR A 81 23.99 9.52 12.30
C THR A 81 24.38 9.83 13.76
N ASP A 82 25.66 9.67 14.14
CA ASP A 82 26.11 9.85 15.54
C ASP A 82 25.84 11.27 16.12
N GLU A 83 25.46 12.22 15.26
CA GLU A 83 25.29 13.64 15.58
C GLU A 83 23.83 14.10 15.67
N TRP A 84 22.88 13.26 15.22
CA TRP A 84 21.44 13.53 15.22
C TRP A 84 20.75 12.42 16.02
N ASP A 85 19.92 12.77 16.99
CA ASP A 85 19.28 11.85 17.92
C ASP A 85 17.76 11.74 17.69
N ALA A 86 17.11 12.72 17.06
CA ALA A 86 15.65 12.73 16.91
C ALA A 86 15.14 11.68 15.90
N ASP A 87 14.07 10.96 16.26
CA ASP A 87 13.36 10.10 15.29
C ASP A 87 12.70 10.97 14.19
N PRO A 88 12.65 10.51 12.92
CA PRO A 88 11.93 11.23 11.86
C PRO A 88 10.43 11.36 12.16
N LEU A 89 9.76 12.28 11.47
CA LEU A 89 8.31 12.49 11.65
C LEU A 89 7.48 11.46 10.88
N LEU A 90 7.93 11.07 9.68
CA LEU A 90 7.24 10.15 8.78
C LEU A 90 5.80 10.60 8.46
N VAL A 91 5.57 11.91 8.50
CA VAL A 91 4.32 12.58 8.13
C VAL A 91 4.69 13.84 7.37
N SER A 92 4.33 13.90 6.09
CA SER A 92 4.71 14.98 5.19
C SER A 92 4.06 16.32 5.56
N GLY A 93 4.77 17.41 5.25
CA GLY A 93 4.32 18.78 5.51
C GLY A 93 4.26 19.15 6.98
N ARG A 94 5.12 18.54 7.81
CA ARG A 94 5.18 18.77 9.26
C ARG A 94 6.54 19.23 9.70
N THR A 95 6.53 20.05 10.75
CA THR A 95 7.74 20.48 11.45
C THR A 95 7.66 20.08 12.92
N ALA A 96 8.81 19.97 13.57
CA ALA A 96 8.89 19.62 14.99
C ALA A 96 10.16 20.17 15.64
N TYR A 97 10.09 20.31 16.96
CA TYR A 97 11.27 20.42 17.82
C TYR A 97 11.44 19.11 18.57
N ASP A 98 12.63 18.54 18.60
CA ASP A 98 12.92 17.39 19.44
C ASP A 98 14.37 17.38 19.93
N GLY A 99 14.55 17.53 21.24
CA GLY A 99 15.82 17.24 21.89
C GLY A 99 16.98 18.16 21.48
N GLY A 100 16.69 19.32 20.88
CA GLY A 100 17.68 20.25 20.34
C GLY A 100 17.79 20.26 18.82
N GLU A 101 16.96 19.48 18.13
CA GLU A 101 16.83 19.46 16.67
C GLU A 101 15.49 20.09 16.25
N PHE A 102 15.53 20.89 15.18
CA PHE A 102 14.36 21.26 14.40
C PHE A 102 14.28 20.32 13.21
N LEU A 103 13.11 19.76 12.95
CA LEU A 103 12.85 18.86 11.83
C LEU A 103 11.80 19.48 10.91
N SER A 104 11.99 19.38 9.61
CA SER A 104 11.00 19.68 8.57
C SER A 104 10.92 18.49 7.62
N GLN A 105 9.75 17.87 7.52
CA GLN A 105 9.47 16.71 6.67
C GLN A 105 8.75 17.14 5.41
N GLY A 106 9.35 16.88 4.24
CA GLY A 106 8.78 17.13 2.92
C GLY A 106 7.82 16.04 2.44
N TRP A 107 7.40 16.17 1.18
CA TRP A 107 6.71 15.12 0.44
C TRP A 107 7.70 14.35 -0.42
N ALA A 108 7.33 13.16 -0.85
CA ALA A 108 8.13 12.38 -1.76
C ALA A 108 7.60 12.58 -3.19
N PHE A 109 8.53 12.70 -4.14
CA PHE A 109 8.31 12.78 -5.58
C PHE A 109 7.58 14.04 -6.07
N ASP A 110 7.75 15.15 -5.35
CA ASP A 110 7.12 16.44 -5.64
C ASP A 110 8.12 17.46 -6.19
N ASP A 111 9.13 17.00 -6.91
CA ASP A 111 10.28 17.78 -7.37
C ASP A 111 10.19 18.16 -8.86
N ARG A 112 9.06 18.76 -9.26
CA ARG A 112 8.77 19.15 -10.65
C ARG A 112 8.89 20.64 -10.95
N GLY A 113 9.39 21.43 -9.99
CA GLY A 113 9.75 22.82 -10.20
C GLY A 113 8.59 23.73 -10.63
N PRO A 114 8.87 24.83 -11.36
CA PRO A 114 7.86 25.77 -11.85
C PRO A 114 6.80 25.09 -12.71
N GLU A 115 5.54 25.49 -12.54
CA GLU A 115 4.35 24.95 -13.22
C GLU A 115 4.14 23.42 -13.08
N ASP A 116 4.93 22.73 -12.23
CA ASP A 116 4.95 21.27 -12.11
C ASP A 116 5.29 20.51 -13.42
N GLU A 117 5.96 21.20 -14.35
CA GLU A 117 6.28 20.69 -15.70
C GLU A 117 7.77 20.32 -15.87
N ARG A 118 8.63 20.54 -14.87
CA ARG A 118 10.08 20.34 -15.04
C ARG A 118 10.44 18.87 -15.11
N GLU A 119 11.08 18.51 -16.22
CA GLU A 119 11.66 17.19 -16.42
C GLU A 119 13.15 17.16 -16.06
N TYR A 120 13.62 16.00 -15.62
CA TYR A 120 15.04 15.76 -15.44
C TYR A 120 15.75 15.55 -16.78
N PRO A 121 17.01 16.02 -16.94
CA PRO A 121 17.79 15.65 -18.11
C PRO A 121 18.00 14.14 -18.18
N ASP A 122 18.03 13.59 -19.39
CA ASP A 122 18.34 12.18 -19.70
C ASP A 122 19.82 11.84 -19.41
N GLU A 123 20.16 11.84 -18.12
CA GLU A 123 21.44 11.43 -17.55
C GLU A 123 21.15 10.55 -16.33
N ASP A 124 21.67 9.32 -16.33
CA ASP A 124 21.46 8.33 -15.25
C ASP A 124 21.67 8.92 -13.84
N ARG A 125 22.63 9.84 -13.69
CA ARG A 125 23.03 10.45 -12.41
C ARG A 125 21.92 11.12 -11.61
N TYR A 126 20.81 11.49 -12.25
CA TYR A 126 19.70 12.12 -11.55
C TYR A 126 18.59 11.15 -11.18
N ALA A 127 18.53 9.99 -11.86
CA ALA A 127 17.48 8.99 -11.71
C ALA A 127 16.05 9.60 -11.67
N ASN A 128 15.83 10.71 -12.37
CA ASN A 128 14.56 11.45 -12.42
C ASN A 128 13.97 11.88 -11.06
N ASN A 129 14.80 12.04 -10.01
CA ASN A 129 14.32 12.38 -8.65
C ASN A 129 15.41 12.98 -7.72
N ALA A 130 16.58 13.36 -8.26
CA ALA A 130 17.76 13.66 -7.43
C ALA A 130 17.65 14.93 -6.58
N ALA A 131 16.70 15.83 -6.87
CA ALA A 131 16.52 17.09 -6.17
C ALA A 131 15.29 17.10 -5.23
N ASP A 132 14.68 15.94 -4.97
CA ASP A 132 13.55 15.79 -4.05
C ASP A 132 14.00 15.81 -2.58
N ILE A 133 13.55 16.81 -1.79
CA ILE A 133 13.92 16.98 -0.38
C ILE A 133 12.91 16.26 0.52
N LEU A 134 13.35 15.19 1.19
CA LEU A 134 12.51 14.46 2.16
C LEU A 134 12.54 15.05 3.56
N GLU A 135 13.70 15.49 4.04
CA GLU A 135 13.84 16.01 5.40
C GLU A 135 14.97 17.03 5.50
N ILE A 136 14.72 18.14 6.20
CA ILE A 136 15.75 19.08 6.63
C ILE A 136 15.77 19.11 8.16
N ARG A 137 16.95 18.96 8.74
CA ARG A 137 17.19 19.16 10.16
C ARG A 137 18.12 20.32 10.42
N THR A 138 17.88 21.03 11.52
CA THR A 138 18.70 22.14 11.99
C THR A 138 18.97 22.01 13.48
N ARG A 139 20.22 22.21 13.89
CA ARG A 139 20.58 22.26 15.32
C ARG A 139 21.72 23.26 15.56
N PRO A 140 21.77 23.92 16.74
CA PRO A 140 22.94 24.67 17.15
C PRO A 140 24.09 23.71 17.53
N THR A 141 25.33 24.13 17.28
CA THR A 141 26.55 23.44 17.72
C THR A 141 27.39 24.37 18.60
N ASP A 142 28.53 23.87 19.10
CA ASP A 142 29.49 24.71 19.83
C ASP A 142 30.17 25.76 18.92
N ASP A 143 30.26 25.47 17.61
CA ASP A 143 31.00 26.26 16.62
C ASP A 143 30.08 26.94 15.57
N GLY A 144 28.75 26.77 15.67
CA GLY A 144 27.76 27.49 14.87
C GLY A 144 26.40 26.78 14.72
N VAL A 145 25.99 26.51 13.47
CA VAL A 145 24.73 25.83 13.14
C VAL A 145 25.00 24.67 12.17
N ALA A 146 24.45 23.50 12.48
CA ALA A 146 24.52 22.34 11.61
C ALA A 146 23.17 22.09 10.92
N TYR A 147 23.25 21.67 9.65
CA TYR A 147 22.13 21.25 8.83
C TYR A 147 22.36 19.82 8.32
N ARG A 148 21.31 19.00 8.34
CA ARG A 148 21.27 17.72 7.61
C ARG A 148 20.10 17.77 6.63
N ILE A 149 20.38 17.46 5.39
CA ILE A 149 19.39 17.38 4.31
C ILE A 149 19.35 15.93 3.84
N ALA A 150 18.19 15.30 3.91
CA ALA A 150 17.95 14.00 3.30
C ALA A 150 17.21 14.21 1.99
N LEU A 151 17.83 13.79 0.88
CA LEU A 151 17.21 13.74 -0.43
C LEU A 151 16.53 12.37 -0.62
N ASN A 152 15.49 12.31 -1.43
CA ASN A 152 14.85 11.03 -1.76
C ASN A 152 15.80 10.15 -2.56
N THR A 153 16.51 10.75 -3.51
CA THR A 153 17.45 10.05 -4.40
C THR A 153 18.81 10.70 -4.49
N MET A 154 19.86 9.91 -4.34
CA MET A 154 21.24 10.31 -4.62
C MET A 154 22.05 9.11 -5.10
N ILE A 155 22.34 9.02 -6.40
CA ILE A 155 23.18 7.93 -6.91
C ILE A 155 24.66 8.33 -7.04
N GLU A 156 24.94 9.62 -7.05
CA GLU A 156 26.30 10.18 -6.96
C GLU A 156 26.30 11.49 -6.18
N PRO A 157 27.42 11.86 -5.51
CA PRO A 157 27.47 13.02 -4.62
C PRO A 157 27.08 14.36 -5.25
N ASP A 158 27.44 14.59 -6.51
CA ASP A 158 27.31 15.89 -7.18
C ASP A 158 26.15 15.91 -8.20
N ALA A 159 25.11 15.11 -7.95
CA ALA A 159 23.89 15.10 -8.75
C ALA A 159 23.04 16.35 -8.49
N ALA A 160 22.79 16.66 -7.22
CA ALA A 160 22.00 17.80 -6.79
C ALA A 160 22.81 18.81 -5.96
N ILE A 161 22.29 20.02 -5.87
CA ILE A 161 22.74 21.11 -5.01
C ILE A 161 21.53 21.65 -4.24
N VAL A 162 21.72 21.93 -2.96
CA VAL A 162 20.69 22.48 -2.08
C VAL A 162 21.17 23.82 -1.56
N ALA A 163 20.32 24.85 -1.67
CA ALA A 163 20.57 26.16 -1.09
C ALA A 163 19.60 26.41 0.07
N ILE A 164 20.14 26.82 1.23
CA ILE A 164 19.40 27.28 2.40
C ILE A 164 19.58 28.79 2.53
N GLY A 165 18.48 29.52 2.39
CA GLY A 165 18.43 30.95 2.64
C GLY A 165 18.05 31.23 4.09
N ILE A 166 18.83 32.08 4.78
CA ILE A 166 18.68 32.35 6.21
C ILE A 166 18.43 33.85 6.42
N ASP A 167 17.23 34.19 6.90
CA ASP A 167 16.86 35.55 7.32
C ASP A 167 17.02 35.69 8.85
N THR A 168 17.96 36.55 9.25
CA THR A 168 18.28 36.87 10.65
C THR A 168 17.57 38.17 11.12
N GLY A 169 16.69 38.73 10.28
CA GLY A 169 15.96 39.98 10.51
C GLY A 169 16.72 41.23 10.06
N GLY A 170 17.72 41.09 9.18
CA GLY A 170 18.53 42.17 8.64
C GLY A 170 17.97 42.83 7.36
N ASP A 171 18.85 43.51 6.62
CA ASP A 171 18.54 44.06 5.29
C ASP A 171 19.00 43.02 4.24
N GLY A 172 18.29 41.89 4.15
CA GLY A 172 18.61 40.75 3.27
C GLY A 172 18.48 41.05 1.77
N ASP A 173 19.08 40.20 0.94
CA ASP A 173 18.98 40.22 -0.53
C ASP A 173 18.03 39.13 -1.00
N THR A 174 17.30 39.37 -2.09
CA THR A 174 16.41 38.36 -2.70
C THR A 174 17.09 37.62 -3.85
N ASP A 175 18.22 38.14 -4.36
CA ASP A 175 19.10 37.41 -5.28
C ASP A 175 20.03 36.49 -4.49
N TRP A 176 19.77 35.19 -4.57
CA TRP A 176 20.50 34.18 -3.81
C TRP A 176 21.85 33.80 -4.44
N GLY A 177 22.21 34.36 -5.60
CA GLY A 177 23.41 33.94 -6.34
C GLY A 177 23.27 32.52 -6.89
N HIS A 178 24.40 31.82 -7.10
CA HIS A 178 24.45 30.42 -7.55
C HIS A 178 23.60 30.07 -8.79
N ASN A 179 23.42 31.03 -9.71
CA ASN A 179 22.51 30.97 -10.85
C ASN A 179 21.00 30.84 -10.50
N LEU A 180 20.61 30.97 -9.23
CA LEU A 180 19.20 31.04 -8.82
C LEU A 180 18.57 32.38 -9.21
N GLY A 181 19.30 33.47 -8.98
CA GLY A 181 18.80 34.83 -9.17
C GLY A 181 17.81 35.21 -8.07
N ASP A 182 16.88 36.10 -8.41
CA ASP A 182 15.82 36.57 -7.51
C ASP A 182 14.81 35.45 -7.22
N LEU A 183 14.53 35.20 -5.94
CA LEU A 183 13.53 34.26 -5.43
C LEU A 183 12.52 34.92 -4.48
N GLY A 184 12.50 36.27 -4.39
CA GLY A 184 11.55 37.05 -3.60
C GLY A 184 11.73 36.98 -2.08
N ALA A 185 12.30 35.88 -1.56
CA ALA A 185 12.64 35.70 -0.15
C ALA A 185 13.91 36.47 0.23
N PRO A 186 13.81 37.52 1.09
CA PRO A 186 14.97 38.30 1.50
C PRO A 186 15.77 37.58 2.58
N VAL A 187 17.04 37.26 2.29
CA VAL A 187 17.89 36.49 3.20
C VAL A 187 19.20 37.22 3.47
N ASP A 188 19.71 37.11 4.70
CA ASP A 188 20.99 37.70 5.11
C ASP A 188 22.18 36.80 4.74
N HIS A 189 21.95 35.47 4.73
CA HIS A 189 22.94 34.47 4.38
C HIS A 189 22.38 33.44 3.40
N VAL A 190 23.24 32.97 2.49
CA VAL A 190 22.95 31.85 1.59
C VAL A 190 24.00 30.77 1.75
N LEU A 191 23.56 29.61 2.25
CA LEU A 191 24.35 28.39 2.30
C LEU A 191 24.01 27.53 1.08
N ALA A 192 24.99 27.18 0.26
CA ALA A 192 24.82 26.19 -0.80
C ALA A 192 25.69 24.96 -0.50
N VAL A 193 25.13 23.76 -0.63
CA VAL A 193 25.82 22.48 -0.37
C VAL A 193 25.50 21.46 -1.45
N TRP A 194 26.53 20.74 -1.88
CA TRP A 194 26.47 19.59 -2.77
C TRP A 194 27.48 18.54 -2.27
N GLY A 195 27.52 17.35 -2.86
CA GLY A 195 28.23 16.23 -2.23
C GLY A 195 29.74 16.42 -2.05
N THR A 196 30.40 17.26 -2.86
CA THR A 196 31.84 17.50 -2.76
C THR A 196 32.21 18.94 -2.37
N GLY A 197 31.25 19.79 -2.02
CA GLY A 197 31.54 21.18 -1.67
C GLY A 197 30.37 21.90 -1.00
N ALA A 198 30.71 22.99 -0.32
CA ALA A 198 29.73 23.92 0.22
C ALA A 198 30.28 25.35 0.24
N THR A 199 29.39 26.33 0.16
CA THR A 199 29.69 27.75 0.25
C THR A 199 28.73 28.45 1.21
N LEU A 200 29.24 29.42 1.96
CA LEU A 200 28.43 30.38 2.70
C LEU A 200 28.69 31.78 2.13
N ASP A 201 27.64 32.44 1.66
CA ASP A 201 27.70 33.77 1.01
C ASP A 201 28.69 33.82 -0.18
N GLY A 202 28.76 32.71 -0.92
CA GLY A 202 29.68 32.52 -2.06
C GLY A 202 31.14 32.22 -1.70
N GLU A 203 31.49 32.17 -0.41
CA GLU A 203 32.82 31.77 0.05
C GLU A 203 32.85 30.28 0.39
N ALA A 204 33.85 29.55 -0.12
CA ALA A 204 33.96 28.10 0.09
C ALA A 204 34.24 27.76 1.56
N LEU A 205 33.49 26.79 2.07
CA LEU A 205 33.69 26.20 3.39
C LEU A 205 34.86 25.20 3.37
N PRO A 206 35.52 24.93 4.52
CA PRO A 206 36.60 23.96 4.58
C PRO A 206 36.06 22.52 4.42
N ASP A 207 36.88 21.62 3.90
CA ASP A 207 36.50 20.22 3.58
C ASP A 207 35.99 19.41 4.80
N ASP A 208 36.22 19.86 6.02
CA ASP A 208 35.74 19.23 7.26
C ASP A 208 34.43 19.82 7.79
N ALA A 209 33.88 20.86 7.15
CA ALA A 209 32.61 21.48 7.52
C ALA A 209 31.40 20.82 6.85
N PHE A 210 31.58 19.93 5.87
CA PHE A 210 30.48 19.25 5.20
C PHE A 210 30.80 17.78 4.90
N SER A 211 29.77 16.97 4.71
CA SER A 211 29.91 15.57 4.33
C SER A 211 28.72 15.09 3.49
N VAL A 212 28.93 13.99 2.78
CA VAL A 212 27.92 13.32 1.95
C VAL A 212 27.88 11.84 2.30
N ASP A 213 26.68 11.31 2.42
CA ASP A 213 26.42 9.87 2.54
C ASP A 213 25.47 9.44 1.44
N VAL A 214 26.02 8.84 0.38
CA VAL A 214 25.26 8.36 -0.78
C VAL A 214 24.42 7.13 -0.43
N ASP A 215 24.76 6.36 0.62
CA ASP A 215 23.95 5.22 1.02
C ASP A 215 22.68 5.68 1.77
N ARG A 216 22.70 6.89 2.36
CA ARG A 216 21.56 7.51 3.05
C ARG A 216 20.94 8.69 2.30
N ASN A 217 21.50 9.08 1.17
CA ASN A 217 21.15 10.30 0.43
C ASN A 217 21.24 11.57 1.31
N HIS A 218 22.24 11.65 2.20
CA HIS A 218 22.41 12.78 3.12
C HIS A 218 23.49 13.76 2.65
N LEU A 219 23.18 15.05 2.83
CA LEU A 219 24.14 16.15 2.84
C LEU A 219 24.14 16.75 4.25
N GLU A 220 25.31 16.81 4.87
CA GLU A 220 25.50 17.45 6.17
C GLU A 220 26.48 18.62 6.05
N VAL A 221 26.18 19.73 6.71
CA VAL A 221 27.04 20.92 6.70
C VAL A 221 26.90 21.73 7.98
N GLU A 222 28.02 22.22 8.50
CA GLU A 222 28.13 23.12 9.64
C GLU A 222 28.67 24.50 9.20
N VAL A 223 28.01 25.56 9.66
CA VAL A 223 28.37 26.95 9.35
C VAL A 223 28.65 27.74 10.62
N ASP A 224 29.67 28.62 10.57
CA ASP A 224 30.09 29.53 11.64
C ASP A 224 29.13 30.74 11.75
N LEU A 225 27.88 30.45 12.08
CA LEU A 225 26.83 31.43 12.38
C LEU A 225 26.43 31.31 13.86
N GLU A 226 26.31 32.44 14.55
CA GLU A 226 26.02 32.50 15.99
C GLU A 226 24.57 32.97 16.26
N PRO A 227 23.55 32.08 16.22
CA PRO A 227 22.16 32.48 16.46
C PRO A 227 21.87 32.85 17.91
N GLY A 228 22.65 32.33 18.85
CA GLY A 228 22.31 32.38 20.27
C GLY A 228 20.90 31.86 20.50
N ARG A 229 19.99 32.77 20.89
CA ARG A 229 18.60 32.43 21.24
C ARG A 229 17.58 33.16 20.37
N GLU A 230 17.99 33.55 19.18
CA GLU A 230 17.12 34.23 18.23
C GLU A 230 16.23 33.24 17.48
N THR A 231 15.22 33.78 16.81
CA THR A 231 14.41 33.03 15.84
C THR A 231 14.80 33.53 14.47
N TRP A 232 15.23 32.62 13.60
CA TRP A 232 15.60 32.93 12.22
C TRP A 232 14.67 32.20 11.25
N ARG A 233 14.32 32.87 10.16
CA ARG A 233 13.49 32.27 9.11
C ARG A 233 14.38 31.59 8.09
N HIS A 234 14.07 30.33 7.80
CA HIS A 234 14.81 29.49 6.88
C HIS A 234 13.95 29.15 5.67
N TYR A 235 14.60 29.17 4.51
CA TYR A 235 14.07 28.76 3.23
C TYR A 235 15.02 27.73 2.63
N ALA A 236 14.53 26.83 1.79
CA ALA A 236 15.39 25.86 1.11
C ALA A 236 14.89 25.60 -0.31
N VAL A 237 15.83 25.48 -1.24
CA VAL A 237 15.56 25.05 -2.62
C VAL A 237 16.58 24.01 -3.05
N ALA A 238 16.15 23.04 -3.85
CA ALA A 238 17.01 22.03 -4.45
C ALA A 238 16.91 22.06 -5.98
N GLY A 239 18.03 21.74 -6.63
CA GLY A 239 18.13 21.63 -8.07
C GLY A 239 19.36 20.85 -8.48
N LEU A 240 19.67 20.83 -9.77
CA LEU A 240 20.78 20.01 -10.30
C LEU A 240 22.09 20.77 -10.20
N HIS A 241 23.16 20.08 -9.82
CA HIS A 241 24.48 20.70 -9.73
C HIS A 241 25.19 20.74 -11.11
N ASP A 242 25.74 21.90 -11.47
CA ASP A 242 26.38 22.14 -12.77
C ASP A 242 27.83 21.62 -12.88
N ARG A 243 28.40 21.12 -11.77
CA ARG A 243 29.81 20.67 -11.59
C ARG A 243 30.82 21.78 -11.35
N ASP A 244 30.41 23.05 -11.35
CA ASP A 244 31.24 24.23 -11.10
C ASP A 244 30.84 24.97 -9.80
N GLY A 245 29.92 24.41 -9.00
CA GLY A 245 29.49 24.94 -7.71
C GLY A 245 28.20 25.78 -7.77
N ASP A 246 27.46 25.70 -8.87
CA ASP A 246 26.21 26.45 -9.07
C ASP A 246 25.05 25.53 -9.49
N PHE A 247 23.84 26.09 -9.49
CA PHE A 247 22.66 25.41 -10.03
C PHE A 247 22.77 25.38 -11.57
N ARG A 248 22.50 24.20 -12.12
CA ARG A 248 22.48 23.95 -13.57
C ARG A 248 21.26 24.61 -14.17
N GLN A 249 21.51 25.58 -15.04
CA GLN A 249 20.50 26.15 -15.92
C GLN A 249 20.14 25.15 -17.01
N ASP A 250 18.84 25.01 -17.31
CA ASP A 250 18.38 24.11 -18.36
C ASP A 250 18.49 24.75 -19.74
N ASP A 251 19.08 24.02 -20.68
CA ASP A 251 19.15 24.41 -22.10
C ASP A 251 17.84 23.97 -22.81
N GLY A 252 16.76 24.75 -22.68
CA GLY A 252 15.51 24.47 -23.40
C GLY A 252 15.70 24.32 -24.92
N PHE A 253 15.02 23.34 -25.55
CA PHE A 253 15.15 23.03 -26.99
C PHE A 253 14.62 24.17 -27.89
N LEU A 254 13.80 25.06 -27.34
CA LEU A 254 13.38 26.31 -27.94
C LEU A 254 13.82 27.43 -27.00
N ASP A 255 14.82 28.21 -27.42
CA ASP A 255 15.25 29.47 -26.80
C ASP A 255 14.12 30.52 -26.90
N ILE A 256 13.03 30.30 -26.17
CA ILE A 256 11.93 31.25 -25.93
C ILE A 256 12.06 31.82 -24.51
N GLY A 257 13.26 31.87 -23.94
CA GLY A 257 13.55 32.64 -22.72
C GLY A 257 12.57 32.41 -21.57
N ASP A 258 12.51 31.18 -21.05
CA ASP A 258 11.89 30.97 -19.75
C ASP A 258 12.82 31.58 -18.68
N ASP A 259 12.26 32.55 -17.98
CA ASP A 259 12.89 33.32 -16.91
C ASP A 259 12.85 32.51 -15.60
N ASP A 260 12.58 31.21 -15.62
CA ASP A 260 12.31 30.42 -14.42
C ASP A 260 13.60 30.07 -13.64
N PRO A 261 13.53 29.94 -12.30
CA PRO A 261 14.67 29.50 -11.51
C PRO A 261 15.00 28.02 -11.79
N PRO A 262 16.29 27.60 -11.76
CA PRO A 262 16.71 26.21 -11.95
C PRO A 262 16.45 25.32 -10.72
N VAL A 263 15.23 25.40 -10.18
CA VAL A 263 14.79 24.75 -8.94
C VAL A 263 13.76 23.68 -9.27
N TYR A 264 13.92 22.52 -8.64
CA TYR A 264 13.03 21.37 -8.76
C TYR A 264 12.13 21.23 -7.52
N ASN A 265 12.62 21.56 -6.32
CA ASN A 265 11.88 21.37 -5.09
C ASN A 265 12.14 22.50 -4.07
N VAL A 266 11.11 22.87 -3.31
CA VAL A 266 11.18 23.84 -2.21
C VAL A 266 11.01 23.12 -0.88
N GLY A 267 11.94 23.33 0.06
CA GLY A 267 11.88 22.76 1.41
C GLY A 267 11.10 23.63 2.41
N PHE A 268 11.00 23.18 3.66
CA PHE A 268 10.29 23.88 4.76
C PHE A 268 8.78 24.07 4.60
N ARG A 269 8.19 23.58 3.50
CA ARG A 269 6.75 23.63 3.25
C ARG A 269 5.96 22.78 4.24
N THR A 270 4.76 23.26 4.55
CA THR A 270 3.81 22.64 5.48
C THR A 270 2.48 22.37 4.82
N VAL A 271 1.63 21.57 5.48
CA VAL A 271 0.26 21.30 4.99
C VAL A 271 -0.57 22.57 4.80
N GLU A 272 -0.26 23.66 5.50
CA GLU A 272 -0.93 24.96 5.32
C GLU A 272 -0.49 25.66 4.03
N ASP A 273 0.74 25.42 3.58
CA ASP A 273 1.28 25.97 2.35
C ASP A 273 0.79 25.21 1.12
N GLU A 274 0.53 23.91 1.25
CA GLU A 274 0.07 23.03 0.17
C GLU A 274 -1.33 22.46 0.48
N PRO A 275 -2.39 23.28 0.60
CA PRO A 275 -3.72 22.79 0.93
C PRO A 275 -4.29 21.94 -0.22
N LEU A 276 -5.08 20.92 0.13
CA LEU A 276 -5.79 20.08 -0.87
C LEU A 276 -7.07 20.71 -1.40
N GLU A 277 -7.36 21.97 -1.08
CA GLU A 277 -8.62 22.59 -1.49
C GLU A 277 -8.67 22.69 -3.01
N ALA A 278 -9.68 22.09 -3.62
CA ALA A 278 -10.07 22.42 -4.98
C ALA A 278 -10.40 23.90 -5.01
N GLU A 279 -9.52 24.75 -5.57
CA GLU A 279 -9.89 26.11 -5.90
C GLU A 279 -11.17 26.05 -6.75
N GLU A 280 -12.23 26.77 -6.34
CA GLU A 280 -13.41 26.98 -7.18
C GLU A 280 -12.99 27.81 -8.40
N ASP A 281 -12.35 27.19 -9.40
CA ASP A 281 -12.10 27.89 -10.66
C ASP A 281 -13.45 28.09 -11.36
N ASP A 282 -13.93 29.33 -11.35
CA ASP A 282 -15.11 29.86 -12.05
C ASP A 282 -15.04 29.69 -13.60
N ARG A 283 -14.08 28.91 -14.12
CA ARG A 283 -13.87 28.55 -15.53
C ARG A 283 -14.74 27.40 -16.05
N LEU A 284 -15.74 26.91 -15.31
CA LEU A 284 -16.80 26.02 -15.82
C LEU A 284 -17.74 26.69 -16.85
N GLY A 285 -17.20 27.57 -17.70
CA GLY A 285 -17.76 27.91 -18.99
C GLY A 285 -17.57 26.74 -19.95
N LEU A 286 -18.65 25.97 -20.13
CA LEU A 286 -18.83 24.87 -21.09
C LEU A 286 -18.19 25.14 -22.49
N ASP A 287 -16.91 24.84 -22.63
CA ASP A 287 -16.17 24.61 -23.86
C ASP A 287 -14.97 23.70 -23.49
N ILE A 288 -15.25 22.42 -23.24
CA ILE A 288 -14.28 21.46 -22.68
C ILE A 288 -13.60 20.68 -23.82
N ASP A 289 -12.26 20.76 -23.92
CA ASP A 289 -11.46 19.61 -24.36
C ASP A 289 -11.50 18.59 -23.22
N LEU A 290 -12.51 17.71 -23.28
CA LEU A 290 -13.02 16.88 -22.18
C LEU A 290 -11.98 15.98 -21.48
N LEU A 291 -10.87 15.66 -22.13
CA LEU A 291 -9.87 14.73 -21.59
C LEU A 291 -8.82 15.41 -20.72
N GLU A 292 -8.29 16.57 -21.11
CA GLU A 292 -7.30 17.31 -20.30
C GLU A 292 -7.94 17.91 -19.04
N GLY A 293 -9.13 18.51 -19.17
CA GLY A 293 -9.83 19.10 -18.03
C GLY A 293 -10.31 18.07 -17.01
N ILE A 294 -10.59 16.83 -17.42
CA ILE A 294 -10.98 15.75 -16.51
C ILE A 294 -9.76 15.02 -15.91
N ALA A 295 -8.66 14.90 -16.66
CA ALA A 295 -7.39 14.44 -16.09
C ALA A 295 -6.93 15.36 -14.95
N SER A 296 -7.02 16.68 -15.13
CA SER A 296 -6.83 17.69 -14.08
C SER A 296 -7.86 17.53 -12.93
N LEU A 297 -9.15 17.34 -13.24
CA LEU A 297 -10.21 17.18 -12.22
C LEU A 297 -10.07 15.90 -11.36
N LEU A 298 -9.39 14.87 -11.85
CA LEU A 298 -9.09 13.66 -11.08
C LEU A 298 -7.80 13.75 -10.26
N GLY A 299 -7.09 14.89 -10.31
CA GLY A 299 -5.80 15.12 -9.62
C GLY A 299 -4.61 15.32 -10.57
N GLY A 300 -4.85 15.77 -11.81
CA GLY A 300 -3.79 16.01 -12.79
C GLY A 300 -2.85 17.11 -12.33
N GLU A 301 -1.56 16.80 -12.37
CA GLU A 301 -0.39 17.64 -12.10
C GLU A 301 -0.27 18.18 -10.65
N ASP A 302 -1.36 18.62 -10.02
CA ASP A 302 -1.40 19.18 -8.65
C ASP A 302 -1.50 18.12 -7.52
N GLY A 303 -1.62 16.83 -7.87
CA GLY A 303 -1.86 15.73 -6.93
C GLY A 303 -0.68 15.38 -6.02
N TRP A 304 0.47 16.04 -6.14
CA TRP A 304 1.69 15.74 -5.39
C TRP A 304 1.97 16.66 -4.21
N ARG A 305 1.04 17.58 -3.88
CA ARG A 305 1.23 18.63 -2.85
C ARG A 305 2.33 19.61 -3.26
N SER A 306 2.27 20.05 -4.50
CA SER A 306 3.28 20.87 -5.17
C SER A 306 2.73 22.16 -5.79
N ALA A 307 1.42 22.38 -5.76
CA ALA A 307 0.78 23.48 -6.48
C ALA A 307 1.32 24.87 -6.05
N ASN A 308 1.45 25.10 -4.74
CA ASN A 308 1.91 26.41 -4.25
C ASN A 308 3.41 26.62 -4.50
N GLN A 309 4.26 25.60 -4.35
CA GLN A 309 5.65 25.73 -4.77
C GLN A 309 5.79 25.98 -6.27
N ALA A 310 4.99 25.32 -7.10
CA ALA A 310 5.06 25.45 -8.54
C ALA A 310 4.70 26.89 -8.95
N GLU A 311 3.61 27.43 -8.39
CA GLU A 311 3.21 28.83 -8.58
C GLU A 311 4.29 29.80 -8.05
N ALA A 312 4.77 29.61 -6.83
CA ALA A 312 5.79 30.45 -6.21
C ALA A 312 7.11 30.48 -7.02
N LEU A 313 7.52 29.34 -7.58
CA LEU A 313 8.70 29.25 -8.43
C LEU A 313 8.51 29.96 -9.78
N SER A 314 7.34 29.82 -10.41
CA SER A 314 6.98 30.55 -11.63
C SER A 314 6.90 32.07 -11.40
N GLU A 315 6.47 32.49 -10.21
CA GLU A 315 6.45 33.89 -9.80
C GLU A 315 7.82 34.42 -9.32
N ARG A 316 8.80 33.52 -9.11
CA ARG A 316 10.09 33.81 -8.44
C ARG A 316 9.90 34.44 -7.06
N ASP A 317 8.91 33.99 -6.30
CA ASP A 317 8.63 34.49 -4.96
C ASP A 317 8.27 33.34 -4.01
N ILE A 318 9.28 32.78 -3.34
CA ILE A 318 9.10 31.76 -2.30
C ILE A 318 8.99 32.37 -0.88
N SER A 319 8.78 33.68 -0.75
CA SER A 319 8.90 34.37 0.55
C SER A 319 7.92 33.87 1.62
N ASP A 320 6.81 33.27 1.22
CA ASP A 320 5.84 32.64 2.12
C ASP A 320 6.21 31.18 2.48
N LEU A 321 7.03 30.49 1.66
CA LEU A 321 7.40 29.07 1.79
C LEU A 321 8.66 28.86 2.66
N GLY A 322 8.63 29.33 3.91
CA GLY A 322 9.74 29.22 4.84
C GLY A 322 9.32 28.93 6.28
N ALA A 323 10.25 28.41 7.08
CA ALA A 323 10.00 28.04 8.47
C ALA A 323 10.78 28.92 9.46
N ASP A 324 10.12 29.30 10.55
CA ASP A 324 10.76 29.99 11.68
C ASP A 324 11.42 28.98 12.63
N VAL A 325 12.74 29.05 12.75
CA VAL A 325 13.55 28.19 13.64
C VAL A 325 13.96 28.98 14.87
N ASP A 326 13.43 28.60 16.04
CA ASP A 326 13.70 29.19 17.34
C ASP A 326 14.88 28.46 18.02
N PHE A 327 16.06 29.05 17.94
CA PHE A 327 17.27 28.49 18.56
C PHE A 327 17.22 28.51 20.09
N GLY A 328 16.38 29.38 20.69
CA GLY A 328 16.12 29.34 22.12
C GLY A 328 15.41 28.06 22.55
N ARG A 329 14.47 27.55 21.74
CA ARG A 329 13.81 26.25 21.96
C ARG A 329 14.76 25.07 21.75
N LEU A 330 15.62 25.16 20.73
CA LEU A 330 16.66 24.15 20.48
C LEU A 330 17.66 24.06 21.64
N GLU A 331 18.19 25.19 22.12
CA GLU A 331 19.05 25.23 23.30
C GLU A 331 18.37 24.67 24.57
N ASP A 332 17.06 24.90 24.72
CA ASP A 332 16.30 24.44 25.87
C ASP A 332 15.96 22.93 25.79
N GLY A 333 16.17 22.30 24.61
CA GLY A 333 15.86 20.89 24.36
C GLY A 333 14.36 20.62 24.34
N ASP A 334 13.58 21.56 23.82
CA ASP A 334 12.12 21.42 23.70
C ASP A 334 11.75 20.18 22.86
N VAL A 335 10.66 19.51 23.26
CA VAL A 335 10.06 18.42 22.49
C VAL A 335 8.62 18.82 22.17
N ASP A 336 8.37 19.02 20.89
CA ASP A 336 7.10 19.48 20.32
C ASP A 336 6.93 18.83 18.95
N ARG A 337 6.21 17.71 18.93
CA ARG A 337 5.91 16.91 17.74
C ARG A 337 4.40 16.97 17.47
N GLU A 338 3.97 17.79 16.53
CA GLU A 338 2.57 17.90 16.13
C GLU A 338 2.22 16.87 15.04
N ILE A 339 2.09 15.60 15.44
CA ILE A 339 1.65 14.52 14.55
C ILE A 339 0.11 14.44 14.60
N PRO A 340 -0.60 14.54 13.47
CA PRO A 340 -2.06 14.45 13.43
C PRO A 340 -2.52 13.06 13.89
N GLN A 341 -3.49 13.02 14.81
CA GLN A 341 -4.12 11.79 15.28
C GLN A 341 -5.41 11.46 14.53
N THR A 342 -6.03 12.46 13.92
CA THR A 342 -7.31 12.37 13.20
C THR A 342 -7.26 13.23 11.94
N GLY A 343 -8.21 13.04 11.03
CA GLY A 343 -8.31 13.75 9.76
C GLY A 343 -7.42 13.16 8.67
N TYR A 344 -7.46 13.83 7.51
CA TYR A 344 -6.65 13.47 6.36
C TYR A 344 -5.20 13.92 6.55
N HIS A 345 -4.24 13.04 6.30
CA HIS A 345 -2.82 13.38 6.25
C HIS A 345 -2.01 12.39 5.42
N ASN A 346 -0.82 12.83 5.00
CA ASN A 346 0.13 12.04 4.21
C ASN A 346 1.21 11.47 5.13
N ARG A 347 1.56 10.20 4.95
CA ARG A 347 2.63 9.53 5.70
C ARG A 347 3.66 8.95 4.75
N LEU A 348 4.85 8.72 5.28
CA LEU A 348 5.96 8.05 4.61
C LEU A 348 6.25 6.76 5.35
N TYR A 349 6.52 5.69 4.60
CA TYR A 349 6.99 4.42 5.12
C TYR A 349 8.25 3.98 4.37
N GLY A 350 9.03 3.11 5.02
CA GLY A 350 10.17 2.45 4.40
C GLY A 350 9.77 1.10 3.84
N SER A 351 10.26 0.80 2.65
CA SER A 351 10.16 -0.53 2.06
C SER A 351 11.31 -1.42 2.48
N ARG A 352 10.99 -2.69 2.75
CA ARG A 352 12.00 -3.72 3.05
C ARG A 352 12.77 -4.17 1.83
N TYR A 353 12.18 -4.09 0.65
CA TYR A 353 12.85 -4.43 -0.59
C TYR A 353 13.62 -3.21 -1.11
N ASP A 354 14.73 -3.46 -1.79
CA ASP A 354 15.54 -2.44 -2.43
C ASP A 354 15.35 -2.59 -3.94
N LEU A 355 14.49 -1.75 -4.50
CA LEU A 355 14.18 -1.74 -5.94
C LEU A 355 15.08 -0.77 -6.70
N GLY A 356 16.04 -0.14 -6.01
CA GLY A 356 16.91 0.90 -6.53
C GLY A 356 16.47 2.31 -6.15
N GLU A 357 16.90 3.28 -6.96
CA GLU A 357 16.76 4.71 -6.70
C GLU A 357 16.00 5.41 -7.84
N GLY A 358 15.31 6.48 -7.50
CA GLY A 358 14.60 7.37 -8.42
C GLY A 358 13.37 6.77 -9.12
N ILE A 359 13.06 7.32 -10.29
CA ILE A 359 11.86 7.00 -11.08
C ILE A 359 12.28 6.46 -12.46
N THR A 360 11.73 5.31 -12.85
CA THR A 360 11.86 4.76 -14.21
C THR A 360 10.67 5.18 -15.04
N LEU A 361 10.89 6.10 -15.99
CA LEU A 361 9.81 6.75 -16.74
C LEU A 361 9.08 5.83 -17.74
N ASP A 362 9.75 4.81 -18.29
CA ASP A 362 9.15 3.92 -19.29
C ASP A 362 7.90 3.18 -18.76
N ASP A 363 7.95 2.76 -17.48
CA ASP A 363 6.88 2.04 -16.80
C ASP A 363 6.35 2.82 -15.57
N GLU A 364 6.72 4.11 -15.43
CA GLU A 364 6.35 5.00 -14.32
C GLU A 364 6.60 4.42 -12.91
N MET A 365 7.71 3.70 -12.72
CA MET A 365 8.04 2.97 -11.48
C MET A 365 8.87 3.82 -10.51
N TYR A 366 8.38 4.01 -9.28
CA TYR A 366 9.00 4.79 -8.21
C TYR A 366 9.85 3.87 -7.32
N ARG A 367 11.14 3.75 -7.60
CA ARG A 367 11.99 2.67 -7.06
C ARG A 367 12.48 2.89 -5.64
N THR A 368 12.52 4.13 -5.18
CA THR A 368 13.10 4.48 -3.88
C THR A 368 12.41 3.73 -2.73
N ARG A 369 13.15 3.51 -1.64
CA ARG A 369 12.62 2.79 -0.47
C ARG A 369 11.65 3.63 0.35
N VAL A 370 11.63 4.94 0.16
CA VAL A 370 10.67 5.85 0.81
C VAL A 370 9.44 5.94 -0.07
N GLN A 371 8.31 5.44 0.43
CA GLN A 371 7.04 5.47 -0.31
C GLN A 371 5.96 6.22 0.49
N PRO A 372 5.09 6.99 -0.18
CA PRO A 372 4.02 7.70 0.48
C PRO A 372 2.71 6.90 0.53
N TYR A 373 1.85 7.24 1.49
CA TYR A 373 0.42 6.94 1.43
C TYR A 373 -0.40 8.06 2.09
N SER A 374 -1.68 8.09 1.77
CA SER A 374 -2.66 8.95 2.44
C SER A 374 -3.49 8.13 3.41
N VAL A 375 -3.86 8.77 4.52
CA VAL A 375 -4.79 8.18 5.47
C VAL A 375 -5.83 9.22 5.89
N TYR A 376 -7.08 8.78 5.96
CA TYR A 376 -8.12 9.50 6.68
C TYR A 376 -8.44 8.75 7.97
N VAL A 377 -8.21 9.41 9.12
CA VAL A 377 -8.56 8.85 10.43
C VAL A 377 -9.82 9.58 10.94
N PRO A 378 -10.90 8.88 11.30
CA PRO A 378 -12.13 9.53 11.72
C PRO A 378 -11.94 10.23 13.08
N GLU A 379 -12.66 11.33 13.32
CA GLU A 379 -12.61 12.07 14.60
C GLU A 379 -13.05 11.22 15.80
N SER A 380 -13.79 10.13 15.55
CA SER A 380 -14.24 9.16 16.55
C SER A 380 -13.18 8.13 16.95
N TYR A 381 -12.02 8.08 16.27
CA TYR A 381 -10.95 7.15 16.61
C TYR A 381 -10.35 7.45 18.00
N GLU A 382 -10.26 6.43 18.84
CA GLU A 382 -9.63 6.49 20.15
C GLU A 382 -8.50 5.44 20.22
N PRO A 383 -7.23 5.85 20.48
CA PRO A 383 -6.14 4.89 20.66
C PRO A 383 -6.44 3.85 21.76
N GLY A 384 -6.21 2.58 21.44
CA GLY A 384 -6.55 1.42 22.24
C GLY A 384 -7.93 0.81 21.93
N GLU A 385 -8.72 1.43 21.04
CA GLU A 385 -9.98 0.90 20.53
C GLU A 385 -9.86 0.57 19.03
N PRO A 386 -9.80 -0.72 18.64
CA PRO A 386 -9.63 -1.10 17.24
C PRO A 386 -10.76 -0.57 16.32
N ALA A 387 -10.37 0.16 15.27
CA ALA A 387 -11.29 0.73 14.29
C ALA A 387 -11.35 -0.11 13.01
N PRO A 388 -12.53 -0.20 12.34
CA PRO A 388 -12.62 -0.73 10.98
C PRO A 388 -11.65 -0.04 10.03
N MET A 389 -11.28 -0.74 8.96
CA MET A 389 -10.46 -0.18 7.89
C MET A 389 -11.15 -0.25 6.54
N HIS A 390 -10.96 0.78 5.72
CA HIS A 390 -11.28 0.75 4.31
C HIS A 390 -10.01 0.96 3.47
N LEU A 391 -9.57 -0.07 2.75
CA LEU A 391 -8.51 0.05 1.75
C LEU A 391 -9.11 0.65 0.48
N LEU A 392 -8.66 1.86 0.11
CA LEU A 392 -9.21 2.64 -0.98
C LEU A 392 -8.15 2.90 -2.07
N LEU A 393 -8.31 2.22 -3.20
CA LEU A 393 -7.35 2.16 -4.29
C LEU A 393 -7.59 3.25 -5.34
N HIS A 394 -6.51 3.90 -5.79
CA HIS A 394 -6.56 4.97 -6.81
C HIS A 394 -6.70 4.46 -8.25
N SER A 395 -7.06 5.37 -9.15
CA SER A 395 -7.23 5.18 -10.60
C SER A 395 -5.88 5.16 -11.33
N LEU A 396 -5.90 4.75 -12.60
CA LEU A 396 -4.75 4.82 -13.50
C LEU A 396 -4.29 6.28 -13.66
N GLY A 397 -2.99 6.53 -13.66
CA GLY A 397 -2.44 7.88 -13.80
C GLY A 397 -2.54 8.73 -12.52
N GLN A 398 -3.09 8.18 -11.43
CA GLN A 398 -3.31 8.87 -10.16
C GLN A 398 -2.39 8.35 -9.06
N ASN A 399 -2.43 8.99 -7.90
CA ASN A 399 -1.61 8.63 -6.75
C ASN A 399 -2.45 8.55 -5.45
N TYR A 400 -1.76 8.37 -4.33
CA TYR A 400 -2.33 8.29 -2.97
C TYR A 400 -3.19 9.51 -2.56
N ASN A 401 -3.07 10.66 -3.25
CA ASN A 401 -3.85 11.86 -2.96
C ASN A 401 -5.17 11.99 -3.72
N GLN A 402 -5.48 11.13 -4.71
CA GLN A 402 -6.65 11.27 -5.59
C GLN A 402 -7.94 11.65 -4.85
N TYR A 403 -8.24 10.99 -3.72
CA TYR A 403 -9.51 11.14 -3.02
C TYR A 403 -9.57 12.34 -2.07
N ALA A 404 -8.50 13.13 -1.97
CA ALA A 404 -8.57 14.44 -1.35
C ALA A 404 -9.59 15.36 -2.04
N ALA A 405 -9.71 15.24 -3.37
CA ALA A 405 -10.69 15.95 -4.19
C ALA A 405 -12.11 15.34 -4.12
N SER A 406 -12.34 14.33 -3.26
CA SER A 406 -13.64 13.69 -3.03
C SER A 406 -14.00 13.67 -1.53
N PRO A 407 -14.24 14.85 -0.91
CA PRO A 407 -14.45 14.95 0.53
C PRO A 407 -15.68 14.17 1.00
N ASN A 408 -16.76 14.04 0.21
CA ASN A 408 -17.89 13.21 0.61
C ASN A 408 -17.54 11.72 0.57
N LYS A 409 -16.65 11.28 -0.34
CA LYS A 409 -16.14 9.90 -0.33
C LYS A 409 -15.44 9.58 0.98
N LEU A 410 -14.52 10.44 1.41
CA LEU A 410 -13.80 10.26 2.68
C LEU A 410 -14.75 10.34 3.88
N ALA A 411 -15.72 11.26 3.86
CA ALA A 411 -16.73 11.35 4.90
C ALA A 411 -17.58 10.08 4.97
N GLN A 412 -18.07 9.57 3.85
CA GLN A 412 -19.01 8.44 3.81
C GLN A 412 -18.31 7.08 3.98
N LEU A 413 -17.14 6.89 3.40
CA LEU A 413 -16.40 5.62 3.53
C LEU A 413 -15.52 5.55 4.79
N GLY A 414 -15.17 6.70 5.37
CA GLY A 414 -14.42 6.82 6.62
C GLY A 414 -15.29 7.26 7.79
N ALA A 415 -15.57 8.56 7.90
CA ALA A 415 -16.19 9.18 9.07
C ALA A 415 -17.54 8.55 9.47
N GLU A 416 -18.46 8.36 8.51
CA GLU A 416 -19.80 7.81 8.75
C GLU A 416 -19.79 6.30 9.06
N ARG A 417 -18.65 5.63 8.87
CA ARG A 417 -18.44 4.21 9.19
C ARG A 417 -17.51 4.01 10.38
N ASP A 418 -17.04 5.10 11.00
CA ASP A 418 -15.98 5.07 12.01
C ASP A 418 -14.74 4.29 11.53
N ALA A 419 -14.47 4.33 10.21
CA ALA A 419 -13.42 3.55 9.58
C ALA A 419 -12.20 4.42 9.24
N ILE A 420 -11.01 3.89 9.48
CA ILE A 420 -9.77 4.46 8.96
C ILE A 420 -9.67 4.12 7.48
N VAL A 421 -9.44 5.11 6.62
CA VAL A 421 -9.30 4.91 5.18
C VAL A 421 -7.82 4.96 4.81
N LEU A 422 -7.29 3.85 4.30
CA LEU A 422 -5.92 3.73 3.77
C LEU A 422 -5.94 3.93 2.26
N MET A 423 -5.10 4.82 1.75
CA MET A 423 -4.95 5.12 0.32
C MET A 423 -3.47 4.97 -0.04
N PRO A 424 -3.01 3.76 -0.41
CA PRO A 424 -1.61 3.50 -0.77
C PRO A 424 -1.25 4.15 -2.11
N HIS A 425 0.04 4.39 -2.35
CA HIS A 425 0.54 4.87 -3.64
C HIS A 425 0.67 3.77 -4.69
N GLY A 426 0.81 2.49 -4.30
CA GLY A 426 0.87 1.37 -5.24
C GLY A 426 2.05 1.46 -6.23
N ARG A 427 3.21 1.90 -5.76
CA ARG A 427 4.48 2.05 -6.50
C ARG A 427 4.34 2.26 -8.01
N GLY A 428 3.73 3.40 -8.37
CA GLY A 428 3.51 3.82 -9.76
C GLY A 428 2.02 4.00 -10.08
N PRO A 429 1.66 5.08 -10.81
CA PRO A 429 0.27 5.39 -11.13
C PRO A 429 -0.38 4.36 -12.08
N SER A 430 0.43 3.47 -12.65
CA SER A 430 0.07 2.54 -13.72
C SER A 430 0.40 1.07 -13.42
N GLY A 431 0.70 0.73 -12.16
CA GLY A 431 1.11 -0.62 -11.76
C GLY A 431 -0.02 -1.67 -11.61
N TRP A 432 -1.27 -1.30 -11.88
CA TRP A 432 -2.45 -2.19 -11.86
C TRP A 432 -2.66 -3.03 -10.57
N TRP A 433 -2.07 -2.62 -9.44
CA TRP A 433 -2.14 -3.35 -8.17
C TRP A 433 -1.55 -4.78 -8.26
N ALA A 434 -0.56 -4.97 -9.13
CA ALA A 434 0.22 -6.20 -9.28
C ALA A 434 1.68 -5.96 -8.84
N ASN A 435 2.38 -7.03 -8.47
CA ASN A 435 3.83 -7.01 -8.18
C ASN A 435 4.22 -5.92 -7.16
N GLU A 436 5.01 -4.92 -7.55
CA GLU A 436 5.43 -3.81 -6.70
C GLU A 436 4.25 -3.01 -6.13
N ALA A 437 3.21 -2.80 -6.94
CA ALA A 437 2.01 -2.07 -6.51
C ALA A 437 1.20 -2.84 -5.46
N GLU A 438 1.21 -4.17 -5.56
CA GLU A 438 0.61 -5.07 -4.60
C GLU A 438 1.40 -5.11 -3.29
N LEU A 439 2.73 -5.26 -3.38
CA LEU A 439 3.65 -5.16 -2.26
C LEU A 439 3.43 -3.85 -1.48
N ASP A 440 3.38 -2.71 -2.17
CA ASP A 440 3.18 -1.40 -1.56
C ASP A 440 1.84 -1.24 -0.84
N ALA A 441 0.78 -1.87 -1.36
CA ALA A 441 -0.51 -1.85 -0.68
C ALA A 441 -0.42 -2.52 0.70
N PHE A 442 0.34 -3.62 0.81
CA PHE A 442 0.53 -4.33 2.07
C PHE A 442 1.62 -3.73 2.96
N GLU A 443 2.70 -3.16 2.43
CA GLU A 443 3.69 -2.43 3.25
C GLU A 443 3.09 -1.16 3.86
N ALA A 444 2.28 -0.41 3.10
CA ALA A 444 1.55 0.73 3.63
C ALA A 444 0.52 0.31 4.71
N TRP A 445 -0.11 -0.86 4.54
CA TRP A 445 -1.01 -1.42 5.55
C TRP A 445 -0.24 -1.84 6.82
N ALA A 446 0.90 -2.51 6.68
CA ALA A 446 1.76 -2.85 7.82
C ALA A 446 2.21 -1.59 8.59
N ASP A 447 2.64 -0.53 7.89
CA ASP A 447 2.98 0.75 8.54
C ASP A 447 1.76 1.39 9.22
N LEU A 448 0.57 1.34 8.61
CA LEU A 448 -0.65 1.85 9.21
C LEU A 448 -1.01 1.12 10.51
N THR A 449 -0.98 -0.21 10.50
CA THR A 449 -1.34 -1.05 11.66
C THR A 449 -0.32 -0.95 12.80
N ALA A 450 0.94 -0.61 12.51
CA ALA A 450 1.93 -0.29 13.54
C ALA A 450 1.64 1.05 14.26
N ARG A 451 0.78 1.91 13.68
CA ARG A 451 0.51 3.27 14.16
C ARG A 451 -0.91 3.46 14.69
N TYR A 452 -1.85 2.66 14.21
CA TYR A 452 -3.26 2.71 14.57
C TYR A 452 -3.78 1.33 14.93
N ASP A 453 -4.65 1.26 15.94
CA ASP A 453 -5.33 0.02 16.31
C ASP A 453 -6.41 -0.28 15.26
N ILE A 454 -6.13 -1.27 14.40
CA ILE A 454 -7.05 -1.72 13.35
C ILE A 454 -7.80 -2.98 13.79
N ASP A 455 -9.11 -2.97 13.60
CA ASP A 455 -9.94 -4.17 13.70
C ASP A 455 -9.84 -4.95 12.38
N VAL A 456 -8.92 -5.93 12.37
CA VAL A 456 -8.65 -6.76 11.19
C VAL A 456 -9.86 -7.59 10.75
N ASP A 457 -10.88 -7.78 11.59
CA ASP A 457 -12.11 -8.49 11.24
C ASP A 457 -13.16 -7.56 10.60
N ARG A 458 -12.90 -6.25 10.55
CA ARG A 458 -13.78 -5.25 9.91
C ARG A 458 -13.03 -4.45 8.84
N VAL A 459 -12.42 -5.17 7.92
CA VAL A 459 -11.72 -4.59 6.77
C VAL A 459 -12.58 -4.70 5.51
N THR A 460 -12.65 -3.60 4.75
CA THR A 460 -13.33 -3.54 3.45
C THR A 460 -12.41 -2.95 2.40
N ILE A 461 -12.62 -3.29 1.14
CA ILE A 461 -11.82 -2.80 0.01
C ILE A 461 -12.70 -2.04 -1.00
N GLY A 462 -12.14 -1.05 -1.67
CA GLY A 462 -12.81 -0.37 -2.76
C GLY A 462 -11.86 0.46 -3.61
N GLY A 463 -12.37 0.97 -4.72
CA GLY A 463 -11.57 1.80 -5.61
C GLY A 463 -12.34 2.26 -6.85
N TYR A 464 -11.69 3.12 -7.62
CA TYR A 464 -12.23 3.74 -8.82
C TYR A 464 -11.39 3.35 -10.04
N SER A 465 -12.01 3.00 -11.17
CA SER A 465 -11.31 2.66 -12.42
C SER A 465 -10.26 1.55 -12.18
N MET A 466 -8.95 1.79 -12.38
CA MET A 466 -7.88 0.85 -12.00
C MET A 466 -7.99 0.37 -10.54
N GLY A 467 -8.36 1.23 -9.60
CA GLY A 467 -8.63 0.83 -8.21
C GLY A 467 -9.87 -0.04 -8.07
N GLY A 468 -10.84 0.10 -8.97
CA GLY A 468 -11.97 -0.82 -9.09
C GLY A 468 -11.53 -2.21 -9.57
N PHE A 469 -10.57 -2.29 -10.50
CA PHE A 469 -9.90 -3.54 -10.85
C PHE A 469 -9.12 -4.12 -9.67
N GLY A 470 -8.34 -3.30 -8.97
CA GLY A 470 -7.63 -3.72 -7.75
C GLY A 470 -8.55 -4.28 -6.66
N THR A 471 -9.79 -3.79 -6.58
CA THR A 471 -10.83 -4.34 -5.70
C THR A 471 -11.21 -5.77 -6.09
N TYR A 472 -11.29 -6.08 -7.39
CA TYR A 472 -11.52 -7.44 -7.89
C TYR A 472 -10.30 -8.32 -7.67
N ARG A 473 -9.10 -7.84 -8.04
CA ARG A 473 -7.83 -8.55 -7.94
C ARG A 473 -7.52 -8.92 -6.49
N LEU A 474 -7.28 -7.94 -5.62
CA LEU A 474 -6.88 -8.20 -4.23
C LEU A 474 -8.01 -8.88 -3.44
N GLY A 475 -9.28 -8.56 -3.74
CA GLY A 475 -10.42 -9.24 -3.13
C GLY A 475 -10.51 -10.72 -3.49
N SER A 476 -10.02 -11.12 -4.67
CA SER A 476 -10.00 -12.53 -5.11
C SER A 476 -8.72 -13.25 -4.69
N LEU A 477 -7.58 -12.56 -4.63
CA LEU A 477 -6.30 -13.16 -4.23
C LEU A 477 -6.23 -13.36 -2.71
N TYR A 478 -6.80 -12.43 -1.93
CA TYR A 478 -6.82 -12.46 -0.46
C TYR A 478 -8.24 -12.36 0.12
N PRO A 479 -9.15 -13.30 -0.21
CA PRO A 479 -10.56 -13.20 0.14
C PRO A 479 -10.81 -13.31 1.65
N ASP A 480 -9.85 -13.83 2.42
CA ASP A 480 -9.88 -13.93 3.87
C ASP A 480 -9.41 -12.66 4.59
N LEU A 481 -9.05 -11.59 3.87
CA LEU A 481 -8.77 -10.26 4.42
C LEU A 481 -9.99 -9.31 4.40
N PHE A 482 -10.99 -9.56 3.55
CA PHE A 482 -12.00 -8.56 3.22
C PHE A 482 -13.43 -9.01 3.52
N ALA A 483 -14.18 -8.16 4.23
CA ALA A 483 -15.58 -8.40 4.54
C ALA A 483 -16.50 -8.15 3.34
N ARG A 484 -16.21 -7.10 2.55
CA ARG A 484 -16.92 -6.67 1.33
C ARG A 484 -16.02 -5.81 0.44
N GLY A 485 -16.33 -5.81 -0.86
CA GLY A 485 -15.71 -4.93 -1.86
C GLY A 485 -16.68 -3.91 -2.46
N PHE A 486 -16.19 -2.71 -2.78
CA PHE A 486 -16.92 -1.69 -3.54
C PHE A 486 -16.10 -1.16 -4.73
N ALA A 487 -16.35 -1.72 -5.91
CA ALA A 487 -15.69 -1.36 -7.14
C ALA A 487 -16.52 -0.35 -7.95
N VAL A 488 -15.92 0.77 -8.35
CA VAL A 488 -16.58 1.83 -9.12
C VAL A 488 -15.90 1.96 -10.48
N VAL A 489 -16.69 1.79 -11.55
CA VAL A 489 -16.23 1.83 -12.96
C VAL A 489 -14.96 1.01 -13.21
N GLY A 490 -14.78 -0.08 -12.45
CA GLY A 490 -13.59 -0.92 -12.51
C GLY A 490 -13.64 -1.88 -13.70
N PRO A 491 -12.59 -1.96 -14.53
CA PRO A 491 -12.49 -2.98 -15.55
C PRO A 491 -12.27 -4.35 -14.89
N ALA A 492 -12.60 -5.41 -15.62
CA ALA A 492 -12.42 -6.79 -15.16
C ALA A 492 -10.97 -7.30 -15.36
N ASP A 493 -10.18 -6.56 -16.15
CA ASP A 493 -8.89 -6.96 -16.72
C ASP A 493 -8.01 -5.71 -16.87
N GLU A 494 -6.70 -5.86 -16.78
CA GLU A 494 -5.71 -4.81 -17.04
C GLU A 494 -5.79 -4.30 -18.48
N ASP A 495 -5.99 -5.20 -19.45
CA ASP A 495 -6.50 -4.78 -20.75
C ASP A 495 -8.01 -4.55 -20.62
N ILE A 496 -8.41 -3.29 -20.64
CA ILE A 496 -9.81 -2.88 -20.52
C ILE A 496 -10.72 -3.53 -21.61
N LEU A 497 -10.14 -3.96 -22.75
CA LEU A 497 -10.85 -4.75 -23.77
C LEU A 497 -10.81 -6.27 -23.53
N GLY A 498 -9.92 -6.76 -22.67
CA GLY A 498 -9.85 -8.14 -22.20
C GLY A 498 -11.14 -8.57 -21.52
N GLY A 499 -11.70 -7.75 -20.63
CA GLY A 499 -12.99 -8.01 -19.96
C GLY A 499 -14.15 -8.35 -20.90
N PRO A 500 -14.42 -7.52 -21.93
CA PRO A 500 -15.40 -7.84 -22.98
C PRO A 500 -15.07 -9.06 -23.85
N THR A 501 -13.80 -9.45 -23.94
CA THR A 501 -13.32 -10.49 -24.87
C THR A 501 -13.01 -11.84 -24.22
N ASP A 502 -13.05 -11.94 -22.89
CA ASP A 502 -12.88 -13.19 -22.13
C ASP A 502 -11.48 -13.79 -22.37
N ASP A 503 -10.44 -13.08 -21.95
CA ASP A 503 -9.02 -13.49 -22.03
C ASP A 503 -8.44 -13.70 -23.44
N LEU A 504 -9.12 -13.25 -24.49
CA LEU A 504 -8.54 -13.31 -25.85
C LEU A 504 -7.39 -12.31 -26.06
N ILE A 505 -7.23 -11.34 -25.17
CA ILE A 505 -6.26 -10.25 -25.20
C ILE A 505 -5.95 -9.86 -23.75
N GLY A 506 -4.80 -10.24 -23.19
CA GLY A 506 -4.37 -9.84 -21.84
C GLY A 506 -3.69 -10.96 -21.05
N ASP A 507 -2.82 -10.57 -20.10
CA ASP A 507 -1.99 -11.48 -19.30
C ASP A 507 -2.42 -11.53 -17.81
N GLN A 508 -3.32 -10.65 -17.32
CA GLN A 508 -3.77 -10.57 -15.92
C GLN A 508 -5.25 -10.17 -15.81
N ASN A 509 -6.15 -11.15 -15.80
CA ASN A 509 -7.59 -10.93 -15.78
C ASN A 509 -8.22 -11.42 -14.49
N ALA A 510 -8.80 -10.50 -13.71
CA ALA A 510 -9.44 -10.85 -12.44
C ALA A 510 -10.68 -11.76 -12.61
N MET A 511 -11.21 -11.92 -13.83
CA MET A 511 -12.24 -12.92 -14.13
C MET A 511 -11.77 -14.35 -13.87
N ARG A 512 -10.49 -14.67 -14.13
CA ARG A 512 -9.95 -16.03 -13.97
C ARG A 512 -10.05 -16.54 -12.54
N VAL A 513 -9.99 -15.65 -11.57
CA VAL A 513 -9.97 -15.98 -10.13
C VAL A 513 -11.30 -15.65 -9.42
N THR A 514 -12.40 -15.48 -10.17
CA THR A 514 -13.72 -15.18 -9.57
C THR A 514 -14.25 -16.28 -8.64
N ASP A 515 -13.75 -17.51 -8.78
CA ASP A 515 -14.04 -18.64 -7.87
C ASP A 515 -13.74 -18.30 -6.40
N ASN A 516 -12.75 -17.42 -6.17
CA ASN A 516 -12.22 -17.10 -4.84
C ASN A 516 -13.13 -16.16 -4.05
N LEU A 517 -14.09 -15.51 -4.71
CA LEU A 517 -14.96 -14.47 -4.12
C LEU A 517 -16.18 -15.02 -3.37
N ARG A 518 -16.26 -16.34 -3.11
CA ARG A 518 -17.41 -16.98 -2.43
C ARG A 518 -17.84 -16.22 -1.17
N HIS A 519 -16.87 -15.79 -0.38
CA HIS A 519 -17.10 -15.16 0.92
C HIS A 519 -16.93 -13.64 0.94
N VAL A 520 -16.59 -13.02 -0.21
CA VAL A 520 -16.39 -11.58 -0.34
C VAL A 520 -17.46 -10.96 -1.26
N PRO A 521 -18.58 -10.46 -0.71
CA PRO A 521 -19.62 -9.84 -1.52
C PRO A 521 -19.15 -8.53 -2.15
N LEU A 522 -19.42 -8.36 -3.46
CA LEU A 522 -19.04 -7.18 -4.21
C LEU A 522 -20.23 -6.28 -4.56
N LEU A 523 -20.09 -4.97 -4.33
CA LEU A 523 -20.87 -3.95 -5.00
C LEU A 523 -20.05 -3.40 -6.17
N MET A 524 -20.64 -3.43 -7.36
CA MET A 524 -20.09 -2.89 -8.59
C MET A 524 -20.97 -1.72 -9.05
N TRP A 525 -20.37 -0.57 -9.30
CA TRP A 525 -21.01 0.55 -9.99
C TRP A 525 -20.46 0.67 -11.40
N ALA A 526 -21.35 0.83 -12.38
CA ALA A 526 -20.95 0.99 -13.77
C ALA A 526 -21.81 2.01 -14.52
N GLY A 527 -21.16 2.94 -15.21
CA GLY A 527 -21.79 3.80 -16.19
C GLY A 527 -22.05 3.05 -17.49
N VAL A 528 -23.24 3.20 -18.06
CA VAL A 528 -23.58 2.58 -19.36
C VAL A 528 -22.96 3.37 -20.52
N LEU A 529 -22.67 4.66 -20.31
CA LEU A 529 -22.05 5.54 -21.30
C LEU A 529 -20.55 5.71 -21.08
N ASP A 530 -19.97 4.93 -20.17
CA ASP A 530 -18.54 4.90 -19.89
C ASP A 530 -17.72 4.68 -21.18
N GLU A 531 -16.93 5.69 -21.50
CA GLU A 531 -16.13 5.80 -22.71
C GLU A 531 -14.75 5.15 -22.57
N LEU A 532 -14.30 4.88 -21.34
CA LEU A 532 -13.01 4.29 -21.05
C LEU A 532 -13.15 2.79 -20.77
N VAL A 533 -14.01 2.41 -19.82
CA VAL A 533 -14.26 1.03 -19.40
C VAL A 533 -15.56 0.53 -20.02
N PRO A 534 -15.50 -0.40 -21.00
CA PRO A 534 -16.70 -0.94 -21.62
C PRO A 534 -17.59 -1.62 -20.58
N TYR A 535 -18.83 -1.12 -20.46
CA TYR A 535 -19.88 -1.70 -19.62
C TYR A 535 -20.06 -3.23 -19.81
N ALA A 536 -19.77 -3.75 -21.01
CA ALA A 536 -19.80 -5.19 -21.31
C ALA A 536 -18.82 -6.00 -20.45
N GLY A 537 -17.63 -5.47 -20.13
CA GLY A 537 -16.65 -6.13 -19.27
C GLY A 537 -17.18 -6.29 -17.84
N VAL A 538 -17.73 -5.22 -17.25
CA VAL A 538 -18.35 -5.29 -15.91
C VAL A 538 -19.53 -6.25 -15.88
N ARG A 539 -20.34 -6.27 -16.94
CA ARG A 539 -21.44 -7.23 -17.11
C ARG A 539 -20.96 -8.68 -17.20
N ASN A 540 -19.85 -8.94 -17.88
CA ASN A 540 -19.24 -10.27 -17.95
C ASN A 540 -18.74 -10.71 -16.58
N TYR A 541 -18.05 -9.83 -15.85
CA TYR A 541 -17.61 -10.11 -14.48
C TYR A 541 -18.80 -10.48 -13.56
N ARG A 542 -19.87 -9.66 -13.59
CA ARG A 542 -21.14 -9.96 -12.89
C ARG A 542 -21.74 -11.31 -13.32
N ARG A 543 -21.65 -11.65 -14.61
CA ARG A 543 -22.17 -12.93 -15.14
C ARG A 543 -21.43 -14.11 -14.50
N GLN A 544 -20.11 -14.04 -14.36
CA GLN A 544 -19.32 -15.09 -13.72
C GLN A 544 -19.69 -15.25 -12.24
N LEU A 545 -19.79 -14.15 -11.49
CA LEU A 545 -20.26 -14.20 -10.09
C LEU A 545 -21.67 -14.82 -9.97
N ALA A 546 -22.54 -14.57 -10.94
CA ALA A 546 -23.88 -15.16 -10.97
C ALA A 546 -23.86 -16.65 -11.35
N ASP A 547 -22.98 -17.07 -12.27
CA ASP A 547 -22.79 -18.47 -12.63
C ASP A 547 -22.28 -19.28 -11.42
N HIS A 548 -21.42 -18.68 -10.59
CA HIS A 548 -20.96 -19.24 -9.30
C HIS A 548 -22.04 -19.21 -8.19
N GLY A 549 -23.10 -18.41 -8.37
CA GLY A 549 -24.12 -18.21 -7.34
C GLY A 549 -23.67 -17.30 -6.18
N TYR A 550 -22.63 -16.48 -6.37
CA TYR A 550 -22.03 -15.67 -5.31
C TYR A 550 -22.78 -14.38 -5.06
N ARG A 551 -22.73 -13.89 -3.81
CA ARG A 551 -23.37 -12.64 -3.39
C ARG A 551 -22.69 -11.46 -4.09
N HIS A 552 -23.48 -10.69 -4.83
CA HIS A 552 -23.00 -9.48 -5.48
C HIS A 552 -24.16 -8.54 -5.79
N ARG A 553 -23.84 -7.29 -6.11
CA ARG A 553 -24.77 -6.28 -6.63
C ARG A 553 -24.07 -5.45 -7.70
N LEU A 554 -24.70 -5.32 -8.86
CA LEU A 554 -24.32 -4.37 -9.90
C LEU A 554 -25.38 -3.26 -9.96
N ASP A 555 -24.94 -2.02 -9.78
CA ASP A 555 -25.74 -0.84 -10.06
C ASP A 555 -25.31 -0.27 -11.41
N SER A 556 -26.23 -0.29 -12.36
CA SER A 556 -26.01 0.20 -13.73
C SER A 556 -26.65 1.57 -13.89
N PHE A 557 -25.82 2.57 -14.16
CA PHE A 557 -26.22 3.96 -14.32
C PHE A 557 -26.38 4.32 -15.80
N PRO A 558 -27.61 4.47 -16.33
CA PRO A 558 -27.82 4.61 -17.77
C PRO A 558 -27.29 5.91 -18.39
N ALA A 559 -27.03 6.93 -17.58
CA ALA A 559 -26.61 8.26 -18.01
C ALA A 559 -25.15 8.59 -17.67
N ASP A 560 -24.51 7.79 -16.82
CA ASP A 560 -23.16 8.07 -16.32
C ASP A 560 -22.12 7.67 -17.37
N ASP A 561 -21.16 8.56 -17.57
CA ASP A 561 -19.86 8.33 -18.21
C ASP A 561 -18.82 7.87 -17.18
N HIS A 562 -17.55 7.75 -17.58
CA HIS A 562 -16.50 7.24 -16.69
C HIS A 562 -16.25 8.11 -15.46
N PHE A 563 -16.59 9.41 -15.51
CA PHE A 563 -16.20 10.40 -14.51
C PHE A 563 -17.36 10.92 -13.67
N THR A 564 -18.59 10.73 -14.15
CA THR A 564 -19.82 11.18 -13.51
C THR A 564 -19.88 10.81 -12.01
N PRO A 565 -19.57 9.58 -11.56
CA PRO A 565 -19.62 9.25 -10.13
C PRO A 565 -18.62 10.04 -9.28
N PHE A 566 -17.42 10.31 -9.79
CA PHE A 566 -16.41 11.12 -9.09
C PHE A 566 -16.86 12.58 -8.98
N VAL A 567 -17.29 13.20 -10.08
CA VAL A 567 -17.78 14.59 -10.12
C VAL A 567 -18.99 14.78 -9.20
N ARG A 568 -19.88 13.78 -9.12
CA ARG A 568 -21.04 13.82 -8.24
C ARG A 568 -20.66 13.78 -6.77
N ASP A 569 -19.61 13.05 -6.41
CA ASP A 569 -19.15 12.85 -5.03
C ASP A 569 -20.29 12.44 -4.08
N GLU A 570 -21.13 11.46 -4.48
CA GLU A 570 -22.22 10.91 -3.66
C GLU A 570 -22.10 9.37 -3.57
N TRP A 571 -21.63 8.88 -2.42
CA TRP A 571 -21.24 7.48 -2.18
C TRP A 571 -22.08 6.80 -1.10
N GLY A 572 -23.12 7.45 -0.60
CA GLY A 572 -24.01 6.95 0.47
C GLY A 572 -24.51 5.52 0.26
N PRO A 573 -24.87 5.09 -0.97
CA PRO A 573 -25.32 3.70 -1.16
C PRO A 573 -24.18 2.68 -1.16
N GLY A 574 -22.96 3.11 -1.51
CA GLY A 574 -21.73 2.34 -1.29
C GLY A 574 -21.41 2.20 0.19
N GLN A 575 -21.46 3.30 0.93
CA GLN A 575 -21.35 3.32 2.40
C GLN A 575 -22.34 2.34 3.05
N ALA A 576 -23.62 2.41 2.65
CA ALA A 576 -24.68 1.56 3.18
C ALA A 576 -24.50 0.08 2.80
N TYR A 577 -23.95 -0.20 1.61
CA TYR A 577 -23.63 -1.56 1.20
C TYR A 577 -22.45 -2.13 1.99
N LEU A 578 -21.39 -1.36 2.22
CA LEU A 578 -20.25 -1.85 2.99
C LEU A 578 -20.65 -2.09 4.46
N GLY A 579 -21.34 -1.12 5.07
CA GLY A 579 -21.90 -1.23 6.42
C GLY A 579 -20.88 -1.69 7.48
N ASP A 580 -21.37 -2.44 8.46
CA ASP A 580 -20.60 -3.05 9.56
C ASP A 580 -20.22 -4.51 9.26
N ALA A 581 -19.93 -4.83 7.99
CA ALA A 581 -19.61 -6.19 7.58
C ALA A 581 -18.36 -6.71 8.32
N VAL A 582 -18.36 -8.01 8.60
CA VAL A 582 -17.27 -8.72 9.27
C VAL A 582 -16.67 -9.72 8.28
N VAL A 583 -15.34 -9.86 8.31
CA VAL A 583 -14.58 -10.82 7.51
C VAL A 583 -14.97 -12.23 7.94
N GLU A 584 -15.27 -13.10 6.98
CA GLU A 584 -15.44 -14.52 7.25
C GLU A 584 -14.05 -15.15 7.39
N ARG A 585 -13.78 -15.85 8.50
CA ARG A 585 -12.44 -16.41 8.81
C ARG A 585 -12.40 -17.92 8.76
N GLN A 586 -13.52 -18.56 9.08
CA GLN A 586 -13.61 -20.01 9.22
C GLN A 586 -14.85 -20.52 8.47
N PRO A 587 -14.92 -20.30 7.14
CA PRO A 587 -16.04 -20.77 6.36
C PRO A 587 -16.04 -22.29 6.30
N ALA A 588 -17.22 -22.90 6.40
CA ALA A 588 -17.37 -24.35 6.27
C ALA A 588 -17.03 -24.86 4.86
N ARG A 589 -17.14 -24.01 3.82
CA ARG A 589 -16.74 -24.34 2.45
C ARG A 589 -15.73 -23.35 1.92
N VAL A 590 -14.65 -23.82 1.32
CA VAL A 590 -13.62 -23.01 0.67
C VAL A 590 -13.56 -23.43 -0.79
N THR A 591 -13.77 -22.49 -1.70
CA THR A 591 -13.48 -22.66 -3.13
C THR A 591 -12.36 -21.68 -3.45
N TYR A 592 -11.23 -22.18 -3.97
CA TYR A 592 -10.08 -21.36 -4.27
C TYR A 592 -9.36 -21.87 -5.51
N ARG A 593 -9.09 -20.96 -6.44
CA ARG A 593 -8.27 -21.15 -7.62
C ARG A 593 -6.90 -20.51 -7.37
N VAL A 594 -5.86 -21.31 -7.54
CA VAL A 594 -4.47 -20.88 -7.57
C VAL A 594 -4.07 -20.70 -9.03
N ALA A 595 -3.62 -19.50 -9.36
CA ALA A 595 -3.07 -19.15 -10.67
C ALA A 595 -1.69 -18.53 -10.43
N PRO A 596 -0.60 -19.30 -10.55
CA PRO A 596 0.76 -18.85 -10.20
C PRO A 596 1.22 -17.58 -10.92
N GLU A 597 0.64 -17.28 -12.08
CA GLU A 597 0.87 -16.04 -12.84
C GLU A 597 0.54 -14.74 -12.08
N PHE A 598 -0.30 -14.81 -11.02
CA PHE A 598 -0.63 -13.64 -10.20
C PHE A 598 0.43 -13.37 -9.12
N GLY A 599 1.25 -14.36 -8.77
CA GLY A 599 2.26 -14.26 -7.73
C GLY A 599 3.56 -13.61 -8.18
N ASN A 600 4.43 -13.31 -7.22
CA ASN A 600 5.76 -12.77 -7.46
C ASN A 600 6.76 -13.26 -6.41
N ASP A 601 7.61 -14.21 -6.81
CA ASP A 601 8.66 -14.81 -5.96
C ASP A 601 9.71 -13.80 -5.45
N GLU A 602 9.94 -12.68 -6.15
CA GLU A 602 10.93 -11.67 -5.73
C GLU A 602 10.49 -10.93 -4.46
N TYR A 603 9.17 -10.79 -4.29
CA TYR A 603 8.54 -10.07 -3.19
C TYR A 603 7.79 -10.98 -2.22
N ASP A 604 8.01 -12.29 -2.31
CA ASP A 604 7.33 -13.32 -1.51
C ASP A 604 5.78 -13.18 -1.56
N LEU A 605 5.24 -12.80 -2.73
CA LEU A 605 3.81 -12.70 -2.99
C LEU A 605 3.31 -14.03 -3.55
N GLU A 606 2.85 -14.90 -2.66
CA GLU A 606 2.30 -16.22 -2.99
C GLU A 606 0.78 -16.25 -2.74
N HIS A 607 0.03 -16.93 -3.64
CA HIS A 607 -1.43 -17.03 -3.60
C HIS A 607 -1.90 -18.49 -3.62
N ASP A 608 -1.36 -19.29 -2.70
CA ASP A 608 -1.52 -20.75 -2.67
C ASP A 608 -2.36 -21.23 -1.48
N GLY A 609 -2.99 -20.32 -0.74
CA GLY A 609 -3.74 -20.68 0.46
C GLY A 609 -4.65 -19.58 0.99
N VAL A 610 -5.80 -20.01 1.55
CA VAL A 610 -6.81 -19.17 2.19
C VAL A 610 -7.57 -19.94 3.27
N TYR A 611 -8.02 -19.24 4.31
CA TYR A 611 -8.80 -19.84 5.41
C TYR A 611 -8.09 -21.07 5.99
N TRP A 612 -8.70 -22.26 5.94
CA TRP A 612 -8.15 -23.52 6.44
C TRP A 612 -7.53 -24.41 5.34
N VAL A 613 -7.36 -23.91 4.11
CA VAL A 613 -6.80 -24.65 2.96
C VAL A 613 -5.58 -23.90 2.41
N HIS A 614 -4.39 -24.50 2.49
CA HIS A 614 -3.11 -23.85 2.19
C HIS A 614 -2.15 -24.76 1.44
N GLU A 615 -1.00 -24.23 1.03
CA GLU A 615 0.08 -24.97 0.36
C GLU A 615 -0.44 -25.75 -0.87
N ILE A 616 -1.30 -25.09 -1.67
CA ILE A 616 -1.93 -25.70 -2.85
C ILE A 616 -0.95 -25.69 -4.02
N GLU A 617 -0.53 -26.87 -4.47
CA GLU A 617 0.40 -27.02 -5.60
C GLU A 617 -0.36 -27.37 -6.89
N VAL A 618 -0.28 -26.51 -7.90
CA VAL A 618 -0.82 -26.74 -9.26
C VAL A 618 0.05 -27.75 -10.02
N ALA A 619 -0.56 -28.56 -10.89
CA ALA A 619 0.16 -29.50 -11.75
C ALA A 619 1.14 -28.77 -12.71
N ASP A 620 2.36 -29.30 -12.86
CA ASP A 620 3.43 -28.69 -13.69
C ASP A 620 3.04 -28.38 -15.15
N ASP A 621 2.01 -29.04 -15.69
CA ASP A 621 1.53 -28.89 -17.07
C ASP A 621 0.24 -28.09 -17.22
N GLU A 622 -0.25 -27.47 -16.15
CA GLU A 622 -1.47 -26.65 -16.12
C GLU A 622 -1.15 -25.22 -15.68
N ASP A 623 -1.95 -24.26 -16.17
CA ASP A 623 -1.73 -22.82 -15.90
C ASP A 623 -2.33 -22.38 -14.56
N ASP A 624 -3.34 -23.09 -14.07
CA ASP A 624 -4.02 -22.84 -12.80
C ASP A 624 -4.68 -24.14 -12.27
N GLY A 625 -5.10 -24.14 -11.01
CA GLY A 625 -5.78 -25.28 -10.37
C GLY A 625 -6.81 -24.82 -9.34
N VAL A 626 -7.85 -25.62 -9.13
CA VAL A 626 -8.98 -25.29 -8.23
C VAL A 626 -9.16 -26.35 -7.17
N ILE A 627 -9.39 -25.90 -5.94
CA ILE A 627 -9.81 -26.74 -4.84
C ILE A 627 -11.15 -26.25 -4.29
N ASP A 628 -12.08 -27.18 -4.07
CA ASP A 628 -13.35 -26.94 -3.40
C ASP A 628 -13.49 -27.90 -2.21
N ALA A 629 -13.33 -27.38 -1.01
CA ALA A 629 -13.29 -28.12 0.24
C ALA A 629 -14.49 -27.79 1.11
N ILE A 630 -15.18 -28.80 1.63
CA ILE A 630 -16.40 -28.67 2.45
C ILE A 630 -16.24 -29.45 3.75
N SER A 631 -16.32 -28.76 4.89
CA SER A 631 -16.49 -29.38 6.20
C SER A 631 -17.95 -29.75 6.44
N LEU A 632 -18.19 -31.03 6.74
CA LEU A 632 -19.52 -31.54 7.10
C LEU A 632 -19.74 -31.57 8.61
N VAL A 633 -18.77 -31.10 9.41
CA VAL A 633 -18.77 -31.17 10.88
C VAL A 633 -20.01 -30.53 11.47
N ASP A 634 -20.43 -29.38 10.94
CA ASP A 634 -21.63 -28.65 11.39
C ASP A 634 -22.86 -28.89 10.51
N GLY A 635 -22.78 -29.85 9.57
CA GLY A 635 -23.86 -30.17 8.65
C GLY A 635 -24.10 -29.06 7.62
N TYR A 636 -23.02 -28.57 6.99
CA TYR A 636 -23.09 -27.57 5.92
C TYR A 636 -24.10 -27.97 4.84
N ASP A 637 -24.80 -26.99 4.28
CA ASP A 637 -25.65 -27.13 3.10
C ASP A 637 -25.60 -25.81 2.32
N GLU A 638 -25.80 -25.86 1.01
CA GLU A 638 -25.65 -24.72 0.12
C GLU A 638 -26.70 -23.63 0.44
N PRO A 639 -26.31 -22.34 0.46
CA PRO A 639 -27.26 -21.27 0.68
C PRO A 639 -28.31 -21.23 -0.43
N GLU A 640 -29.52 -20.81 -0.07
CA GLU A 640 -30.57 -20.56 -1.06
C GLU A 640 -30.27 -19.26 -1.81
N ILE A 641 -30.06 -19.38 -3.12
CA ILE A 641 -29.76 -18.25 -4.01
C ILE A 641 -31.06 -17.50 -4.34
N GLU A 642 -31.06 -16.19 -4.09
CA GLU A 642 -32.11 -15.26 -4.49
C GLU A 642 -31.54 -14.20 -5.43
N GLU A 643 -31.91 -14.28 -6.71
CA GLU A 643 -31.65 -13.23 -7.68
C GLU A 643 -32.63 -12.06 -7.48
N PHE A 644 -32.13 -10.83 -7.64
CA PHE A 644 -32.95 -9.63 -7.65
C PHE A 644 -32.60 -8.71 -8.83
N GLU A 645 -33.60 -7.94 -9.25
CA GLU A 645 -33.47 -6.83 -10.19
C GLU A 645 -34.50 -5.76 -9.78
N GLU A 646 -34.05 -4.54 -9.56
CA GLU A 646 -34.90 -3.41 -9.16
C GLU A 646 -34.42 -2.07 -9.73
N GLU A 647 -35.36 -1.15 -9.89
CA GLU A 647 -35.06 0.24 -10.25
C GLU A 647 -34.83 1.05 -8.98
N SER A 648 -33.80 1.90 -9.01
CA SER A 648 -33.46 2.81 -7.92
C SER A 648 -33.23 4.24 -8.43
N THR A 649 -33.30 5.20 -7.52
CA THR A 649 -32.93 6.60 -7.77
C THR A 649 -31.84 7.07 -6.81
N ASP A 650 -31.06 6.14 -6.30
CA ASP A 650 -30.10 6.34 -5.23
C ASP A 650 -28.75 5.71 -5.63
N PRO A 651 -27.68 6.51 -5.80
CA PRO A 651 -27.65 7.98 -5.66
C PRO A 651 -28.41 8.71 -6.78
N GLU A 652 -28.53 8.10 -7.97
CA GLU A 652 -29.37 8.59 -9.06
C GLU A 652 -30.13 7.47 -9.75
N LEU A 653 -30.80 7.74 -10.88
CA LEU A 653 -31.52 6.71 -11.63
C LEU A 653 -30.58 5.57 -12.05
N ASN A 654 -30.79 4.38 -11.50
CA ASN A 654 -30.03 3.18 -11.82
C ASN A 654 -30.89 1.92 -11.76
N THR A 655 -30.42 0.86 -12.40
CA THR A 655 -30.95 -0.49 -12.23
C THR A 655 -29.97 -1.28 -11.36
N ARG A 656 -30.47 -1.86 -10.28
CA ARG A 656 -29.71 -2.72 -9.34
C ARG A 656 -30.04 -4.17 -9.62
N GLU A 657 -29.05 -5.00 -9.76
CA GLU A 657 -29.24 -6.44 -9.96
C GLU A 657 -28.16 -7.25 -9.27
N GLY A 658 -28.47 -8.48 -8.87
CA GLY A 658 -27.48 -9.33 -8.19
C GLY A 658 -28.07 -10.54 -7.51
N ILE A 659 -27.31 -11.07 -6.55
CA ILE A 659 -27.65 -12.26 -5.77
C ILE A 659 -27.53 -11.97 -4.27
N HIS A 660 -28.53 -12.45 -3.53
CA HIS A 660 -28.46 -12.62 -2.09
C HIS A 660 -28.46 -14.10 -1.72
N TRP A 661 -27.79 -14.43 -0.62
CA TRP A 661 -27.93 -15.73 0.02
C TRP A 661 -28.99 -15.65 1.11
N ARG A 662 -29.80 -16.69 1.21
CA ARG A 662 -30.65 -16.97 2.36
C ARG A 662 -30.20 -18.26 3.04
N ASP A 663 -30.60 -18.42 4.30
CA ASP A 663 -30.39 -19.68 5.02
C ASP A 663 -30.91 -20.87 4.19
N PRO A 664 -30.18 -22.00 4.19
CA PRO A 664 -30.60 -23.19 3.49
C PRO A 664 -31.90 -23.73 4.08
N LEU A 665 -32.76 -24.33 3.23
CA LEU A 665 -34.04 -24.89 3.67
C LEU A 665 -33.87 -26.14 4.55
N GLU A 666 -32.78 -26.86 4.32
CA GLU A 666 -32.36 -28.04 5.08
C GLU A 666 -30.89 -27.85 5.49
N ARG A 667 -30.44 -28.66 6.46
CA ARG A 667 -29.00 -28.80 6.76
C ARG A 667 -28.70 -30.28 6.74
N HIS A 668 -27.50 -30.65 6.27
CA HIS A 668 -27.05 -32.03 6.40
C HIS A 668 -26.92 -32.41 7.88
N GLU A 669 -27.01 -33.72 8.16
CA GLU A 669 -26.71 -34.17 9.53
C GLU A 669 -25.20 -33.97 9.77
N PRO A 670 -24.80 -33.33 10.89
CA PRO A 670 -23.40 -33.19 11.29
C PRO A 670 -22.63 -34.50 11.16
N GLU A 671 -21.52 -34.47 10.44
CA GLU A 671 -20.65 -35.61 10.20
C GLU A 671 -19.18 -35.19 10.35
N ASN A 672 -18.37 -35.98 11.07
CA ASN A 672 -16.93 -35.75 11.17
C ASN A 672 -16.24 -36.15 9.85
N ALA A 673 -16.46 -35.33 8.81
CA ALA A 673 -16.03 -35.60 7.45
C ALA A 673 -15.71 -34.31 6.68
N ILE A 674 -14.81 -34.43 5.71
CA ILE A 674 -14.49 -33.38 4.74
C ILE A 674 -14.68 -33.95 3.33
N GLU A 675 -15.36 -33.19 2.49
CA GLU A 675 -15.46 -33.41 1.04
C GLU A 675 -14.53 -32.45 0.31
N LEU A 676 -13.82 -32.94 -0.70
CA LEU A 676 -12.80 -32.20 -1.43
C LEU A 676 -12.89 -32.53 -2.93
N GLU A 677 -13.09 -31.52 -3.75
CA GLU A 677 -12.88 -31.59 -5.20
C GLU A 677 -11.60 -30.83 -5.55
N ALA A 678 -10.71 -31.46 -6.34
CA ALA A 678 -9.42 -30.90 -6.69
C ALA A 678 -9.15 -31.08 -8.20
N GLU A 679 -9.32 -30.00 -8.96
CA GLU A 679 -9.03 -29.94 -10.39
C GLU A 679 -7.64 -29.32 -10.59
N ASP A 680 -6.75 -30.07 -11.23
CA ASP A 680 -5.42 -29.64 -11.65
C ASP A 680 -4.46 -29.28 -10.50
N VAL A 681 -4.81 -29.77 -9.31
CA VAL A 681 -4.03 -29.68 -8.07
C VAL A 681 -3.35 -31.01 -7.77
N THR A 682 -2.10 -30.96 -7.33
CA THR A 682 -1.26 -32.12 -6.98
C THR A 682 -0.92 -32.21 -5.50
N ALA A 683 -0.99 -31.11 -4.75
CA ALA A 683 -0.89 -31.11 -3.29
C ALA A 683 -1.73 -30.01 -2.64
N ALA A 684 -2.14 -30.23 -1.39
CA ALA A 684 -2.76 -29.23 -0.53
C ALA A 684 -2.63 -29.63 0.95
N THR A 685 -2.72 -28.65 1.84
CA THR A 685 -2.72 -28.80 3.30
C THR A 685 -4.02 -28.26 3.89
N LEU A 686 -4.68 -29.06 4.75
CA LEU A 686 -5.91 -28.70 5.45
C LEU A 686 -5.65 -28.53 6.95
N TYR A 687 -5.96 -27.34 7.49
CA TYR A 687 -5.91 -27.04 8.92
C TYR A 687 -7.25 -27.38 9.56
N VAL A 688 -7.43 -28.64 9.91
CA VAL A 688 -8.77 -29.21 10.20
C VAL A 688 -9.35 -28.77 11.54
N ASP A 689 -8.52 -28.23 12.44
CA ASP A 689 -8.96 -27.71 13.73
C ASP A 689 -9.82 -26.43 13.57
N ASP A 690 -9.60 -25.64 12.51
CA ASP A 690 -10.35 -24.41 12.19
C ASP A 690 -11.80 -24.66 11.81
N VAL A 691 -12.10 -25.87 11.31
CA VAL A 691 -13.47 -26.30 10.96
C VAL A 691 -14.08 -27.24 11.98
N GLY A 692 -13.50 -27.29 13.19
CA GLY A 692 -14.10 -27.95 14.35
C GLY A 692 -14.07 -29.48 14.32
N VAL A 693 -13.21 -30.10 13.51
CA VAL A 693 -13.08 -31.57 13.44
C VAL A 693 -12.88 -32.18 14.82
N ASP A 694 -13.63 -33.25 15.12
CA ASP A 694 -13.39 -34.06 16.32
C ASP A 694 -12.20 -34.99 16.05
N THR A 695 -11.01 -34.53 16.45
CA THR A 695 -9.74 -35.27 16.29
C THR A 695 -9.69 -36.58 17.08
N THR A 696 -10.69 -36.85 17.92
CA THR A 696 -10.77 -38.02 18.77
C THR A 696 -11.63 -39.15 18.19
N GLU A 697 -12.35 -38.87 17.11
CA GLU A 697 -13.09 -39.85 16.31
C GLU A 697 -12.44 -39.96 14.92
N PRO A 698 -12.64 -41.07 14.19
CA PRO A 698 -12.19 -41.16 12.81
C PRO A 698 -12.77 -40.02 11.96
N LEU A 699 -11.92 -39.34 11.21
CA LEU A 699 -12.27 -38.33 10.22
C LEU A 699 -12.38 -39.00 8.85
N GLU A 700 -13.51 -38.83 8.18
CA GLU A 700 -13.69 -39.33 6.81
C GLU A 700 -13.31 -38.24 5.80
N ILE A 701 -12.33 -38.50 4.94
CA ILE A 701 -11.93 -37.62 3.84
C ILE A 701 -12.44 -38.22 2.54
N ARG A 702 -13.25 -37.47 1.80
CA ARG A 702 -13.82 -37.86 0.50
C ARG A 702 -13.25 -36.94 -0.56
N VAL A 703 -12.57 -37.50 -1.56
CA VAL A 703 -11.85 -36.73 -2.57
C VAL A 703 -12.30 -37.13 -3.97
N GLU A 704 -12.59 -36.15 -4.81
CA GLU A 704 -12.57 -36.28 -6.27
C GLU A 704 -11.41 -35.42 -6.81
N THR A 705 -10.52 -36.00 -7.61
CA THR A 705 -9.38 -35.25 -8.15
C THR A 705 -9.05 -35.62 -9.60
N SER A 706 -8.66 -34.62 -10.42
CA SER A 706 -8.21 -34.84 -11.81
C SER A 706 -6.78 -35.41 -11.88
N HIS A 707 -5.97 -35.18 -10.84
CA HIS A 707 -4.57 -35.57 -10.76
C HIS A 707 -4.29 -36.50 -9.57
N LYS A 708 -3.04 -36.92 -9.42
CA LYS A 708 -2.62 -37.61 -8.19
C LYS A 708 -2.45 -36.53 -7.11
N LEU A 709 -3.23 -36.63 -6.03
CA LEU A 709 -3.26 -35.63 -4.97
C LEU A 709 -2.54 -36.12 -3.71
N THR A 710 -1.65 -35.29 -3.20
CA THR A 710 -1.04 -35.42 -1.86
C THR A 710 -1.75 -34.46 -0.91
N LEU A 711 -2.54 -34.98 0.02
CA LEU A 711 -3.29 -34.16 0.97
C LEU A 711 -2.68 -34.27 2.37
N THR A 712 -2.24 -33.16 2.94
CA THR A 712 -1.77 -33.10 4.32
C THR A 712 -2.88 -32.58 5.22
N LEU A 713 -3.10 -33.23 6.36
CA LEU A 713 -4.00 -32.77 7.40
C LEU A 713 -3.16 -32.31 8.59
N GLU A 714 -3.29 -31.04 8.96
CA GLU A 714 -2.61 -30.43 10.10
C GLU A 714 -3.62 -30.17 11.23
N SER A 715 -3.24 -30.60 12.43
CA SER A 715 -4.02 -30.43 13.65
C SER A 715 -3.08 -30.39 14.84
N GLY A 716 -3.49 -29.72 15.92
CA GLY A 716 -2.78 -29.79 17.19
C GLY A 716 -2.62 -31.22 17.71
N ALA A 717 -3.56 -32.11 17.36
CA ALA A 717 -3.53 -33.51 17.76
C ALA A 717 -2.44 -34.33 17.05
N GLY A 718 -1.98 -33.91 15.88
CA GLY A 718 -1.03 -34.60 15.02
C GLY A 718 -1.20 -34.20 13.55
N ASN A 719 -0.32 -34.73 12.69
CA ASN A 719 -0.44 -34.57 11.25
C ASN A 719 -0.46 -35.91 10.53
N GLU A 720 -1.16 -35.94 9.40
CA GLU A 720 -1.30 -37.13 8.55
C GLU A 720 -1.24 -36.73 7.08
N THR A 721 -0.54 -37.52 6.26
CA THR A 721 -0.46 -37.30 4.81
C THR A 721 -1.16 -38.45 4.10
N LEU A 722 -2.12 -38.09 3.25
CA LEU A 722 -2.95 -38.99 2.46
C LEU A 722 -2.60 -38.86 0.98
N GLU A 723 -2.72 -39.98 0.28
CA GLU A 723 -2.41 -40.07 -1.15
C GLU A 723 -3.66 -40.56 -1.88
N PHE A 724 -4.08 -39.81 -2.88
CA PHE A 724 -5.25 -40.12 -3.69
C PHE A 724 -4.85 -40.26 -5.16
N GLU A 725 -5.35 -41.32 -5.81
CA GLU A 725 -5.23 -41.51 -7.26
C GLU A 725 -6.37 -40.77 -7.96
N THR A 726 -6.19 -40.39 -9.22
CA THR A 726 -7.21 -39.71 -10.03
C THR A 726 -8.59 -40.37 -9.95
N GLY A 727 -9.62 -39.55 -9.77
CA GLY A 727 -11.03 -39.92 -9.65
C GLY A 727 -11.56 -39.87 -8.20
N GLU A 728 -12.76 -40.41 -8.00
CA GLU A 728 -13.40 -40.45 -6.69
C GLU A 728 -12.78 -41.50 -5.76
N SER A 729 -12.48 -41.12 -4.53
CA SER A 729 -11.98 -41.99 -3.48
C SER A 729 -12.29 -41.46 -2.07
N SER A 730 -12.16 -42.32 -1.06
CA SER A 730 -12.36 -41.95 0.34
C SER A 730 -11.39 -42.69 1.25
N GLN A 731 -10.95 -42.03 2.31
CA GLN A 731 -10.08 -42.59 3.34
C GLN A 731 -10.55 -42.13 4.72
N SER A 732 -10.47 -43.02 5.70
CA SER A 732 -10.77 -42.74 7.10
C SER A 732 -9.46 -42.67 7.88
N VAL A 733 -9.26 -41.59 8.62
CA VAL A 733 -8.01 -41.29 9.34
C VAL A 733 -8.27 -41.01 10.82
N GLU A 734 -7.39 -41.48 11.69
CA GLU A 734 -7.39 -41.15 13.12
C GLU A 734 -6.25 -40.17 13.39
N LEU A 735 -6.57 -38.89 13.61
CA LEU A 735 -5.56 -37.84 13.86
C LEU A 735 -4.92 -37.95 15.25
N CYS A 736 -5.64 -38.51 16.21
CA CYS A 736 -5.15 -38.74 17.55
C CYS A 736 -4.73 -40.20 17.76
N ASP A 737 -3.42 -40.45 17.85
CA ASP A 737 -2.88 -41.79 18.15
C ASP A 737 -3.11 -42.13 19.64
N ARG A 738 -4.30 -42.67 19.92
CA ARG A 738 -4.63 -43.31 21.20
C ARG A 738 -3.87 -44.64 21.26
N GLY A 739 -2.58 -44.58 21.60
CA GLY A 739 -1.70 -45.76 21.68
C GLY A 739 -2.40 -46.99 22.30
N PRO A 740 -2.02 -48.22 21.90
CA PRO A 740 -2.88 -49.40 21.96
C PRO A 740 -3.52 -49.61 23.33
N ASN A 741 -4.86 -49.61 23.34
CA ASN A 741 -5.73 -49.95 24.47
C ASN A 741 -5.13 -51.06 25.35
N SER A 742 -4.70 -50.72 26.57
CA SER A 742 -4.12 -51.65 27.55
C SER A 742 -5.17 -52.45 28.32
#